data_AF-A0A2N1F6K1-F1
#
_entry.id   AF-A0A2N1F6K1-F1
#
_cell.length_a   1.000
_cell.length_b   1.000
_cell.length_c   1.000
_cell.angle_alpha   90.00
_cell.angle_beta   90.00
_cell.angle_gamma   90.00
#
_symmetry.space_group_name_H-M   'P 1'
#
loop_
_entity.id
_entity.type
_entity.pdbx_description
1 polymer ?
#
loop_
_entity_poly.entity_id
_entity_poly.type
_entity_poly.pdbx_seq_one_letter_code
_entity_poly.pdbx_strand_id
1 'polypeptide(L)'
;MVKFIFRCFVVCSFLFTKVCVCQTDRLNENGIKSEKEIIYEAIYLLNNNEKEKAYIIAKDLKKTTKSKYALMNSSMILAYYFNRKVAIDSSIIYAKQSLSYNTEGGDSLKSKRKSTIYNLLGKNYSKKGLLSESKKWYIKGIEEAQKFNEKYSYYANTHGLALVYYNDKNSLKALSAFKECLTYTEDKEIIYGSYINIGMIYGELKDYKASNNFLKKAYNMSLADDNIQARSSILLSLANNAQKQKKIKKAKKLYREVIAISDKEGFHQIKIEASIGIGNIMIYLKDYKNARLVYSIALNDALELKLLGQQQELYKKLKIIALEQLNYKEAFYHNSKYFKIKDSISKLEKEEKINELEVKYETIKKEKEIVLLKKDQEIQEVNLKTEKSNKKYILISFLIILVAVVGLLINYYLRLQAQSELNKKEKEINQQKVTTLYKEKELELIKANIEGRDIERERIAQELHDSIGGNLAAIKLQLGSPKVSNIDHIKKVRIQIDDTYKEVRNISHSLIPKKKDDSKFCDTIETYLNNIGNSSDITTSLTIYPKQKIDELPEEVKSEVFKIIQELITNTLKHANASFMELSISLSDLQILNILFEDNGIGFNPSEQKEGLGYTNIKSRLDKIHGQLLIDSRKGRGTIINIEIDNKYEV
;
A
#
# COMPACT_ATOMS: atom_id res chain seq x y z
N MET A 1 -21.46 24.44 -40.08
CA MET A 1 -21.73 23.36 -41.07
C MET A 1 -20.69 23.18 -42.22
N VAL A 2 -19.76 24.12 -42.46
CA VAL A 2 -18.77 24.04 -43.56
C VAL A 2 -17.32 23.71 -43.09
N LYS A 3 -17.02 23.85 -41.80
CA LYS A 3 -15.65 23.70 -41.26
C LYS A 3 -15.24 22.29 -40.80
N PHE A 4 -15.99 21.21 -41.07
CA PHE A 4 -15.63 19.88 -40.51
C PHE A 4 -15.67 18.68 -41.47
N ILE A 5 -16.33 18.78 -42.64
CA ILE A 5 -15.87 17.99 -43.82
C ILE A 5 -14.37 18.28 -44.10
N PHE A 6 -13.93 19.44 -43.62
CA PHE A 6 -12.58 19.97 -43.50
C PHE A 6 -11.60 19.19 -42.60
N ARG A 7 -11.88 18.03 -42.00
CA ARG A 7 -10.82 17.26 -41.27
C ARG A 7 -10.50 15.90 -41.85
N CYS A 8 -11.46 15.13 -42.35
CA CYS A 8 -11.14 13.83 -42.96
C CYS A 8 -10.67 13.91 -44.43
N PHE A 9 -10.94 15.02 -45.12
CA PHE A 9 -10.37 15.32 -46.44
C PHE A 9 -9.06 16.12 -46.35
N VAL A 10 -8.87 16.86 -45.25
CA VAL A 10 -7.76 17.80 -45.07
C VAL A 10 -6.64 17.18 -44.26
N VAL A 11 -6.86 16.33 -43.24
CA VAL A 11 -5.77 15.84 -42.38
C VAL A 11 -4.88 14.78 -43.05
N CYS A 12 -5.41 13.96 -43.97
CA CYS A 12 -4.56 13.07 -44.78
C CYS A 12 -3.88 13.78 -45.97
N SER A 13 -4.40 14.94 -46.40
CA SER A 13 -3.77 15.75 -47.45
C SER A 13 -2.82 16.81 -46.88
N PHE A 14 -3.02 17.28 -45.64
CA PHE A 14 -2.22 18.34 -45.02
C PHE A 14 -0.85 17.87 -44.52
N LEU A 15 -0.73 16.60 -44.11
CA LEU A 15 0.57 16.03 -43.74
C LEU A 15 1.47 15.77 -44.96
N PHE A 16 0.89 15.68 -46.16
CA PHE A 16 1.67 15.66 -47.41
C PHE A 16 1.84 17.04 -48.04
N THR A 17 0.97 18.03 -47.78
CA THR A 17 1.21 19.38 -48.29
C THR A 17 2.37 20.09 -47.59
N LYS A 18 2.72 19.86 -46.32
CA LYS A 18 3.93 20.53 -45.77
C LYS A 18 5.26 19.93 -46.23
N VAL A 19 5.26 18.73 -46.82
CA VAL A 19 6.48 18.13 -47.40
C VAL A 19 6.49 18.26 -48.94
N CYS A 20 5.35 18.51 -49.59
CA CYS A 20 5.27 18.76 -51.05
C CYS A 20 4.97 20.21 -51.47
N VAL A 21 4.53 21.11 -50.57
CA VAL A 21 4.29 22.54 -50.91
C VAL A 21 5.59 23.34 -51.05
N CYS A 22 6.76 22.75 -50.80
CA CYS A 22 8.03 23.31 -51.28
C CYS A 22 8.33 22.96 -52.75
N GLN A 23 7.45 22.27 -53.49
CA GLN A 23 7.78 21.82 -54.84
C GLN A 23 6.66 21.81 -55.90
N THR A 24 5.55 22.54 -55.69
CA THR A 24 4.54 22.69 -56.77
C THR A 24 3.92 24.08 -56.81
N ASP A 25 4.74 25.10 -57.02
CA ASP A 25 4.35 26.24 -57.87
C ASP A 25 4.61 25.83 -59.33
N ARG A 26 3.74 24.96 -59.87
CA ARG A 26 3.66 24.72 -61.31
C ARG A 26 2.22 24.90 -61.74
N LEU A 27 1.86 26.17 -61.99
CA LEU A 27 0.92 26.49 -63.06
C LEU A 27 1.42 25.74 -64.31
N ASN A 28 0.57 24.94 -64.95
CA ASN A 28 0.86 24.50 -66.32
C ASN A 28 1.12 25.76 -67.17
N GLU A 29 2.08 25.68 -68.09
CA GLU A 29 2.60 26.80 -68.91
C GLU A 29 1.53 27.61 -69.68
N ASN A 30 0.25 27.20 -69.66
CA ASN A 30 -0.89 27.83 -70.34
C ASN A 30 -2.03 28.33 -69.40
N GLY A 31 -1.88 28.29 -68.07
CA GLY A 31 -2.92 28.78 -67.14
C GLY A 31 -4.18 27.91 -67.02
N ILE A 32 -4.17 26.67 -67.52
CA ILE A 32 -5.30 25.73 -67.49
C ILE A 32 -5.18 24.80 -66.26
N LYS A 33 -6.21 24.81 -65.39
CA LYS A 33 -6.32 23.89 -64.24
C LYS A 33 -6.30 22.43 -64.70
N SER A 34 -5.57 21.59 -63.97
CA SER A 34 -5.60 20.13 -64.18
C SER A 34 -6.97 19.54 -63.85
N GLU A 35 -7.34 18.41 -64.45
CA GLU A 35 -8.61 17.72 -64.14
C GLU A 35 -8.74 17.40 -62.64
N LYS A 36 -7.61 17.12 -61.98
CA LYS A 36 -7.55 16.82 -60.55
C LYS A 36 -7.92 18.04 -59.70
N GLU A 37 -7.44 19.23 -60.07
CA GLU A 37 -7.79 20.49 -59.41
C GLU A 37 -9.26 20.84 -59.62
N ILE A 38 -9.78 20.66 -60.85
CA ILE A 38 -11.20 20.89 -61.17
C ILE A 38 -12.10 19.99 -60.30
N ILE A 39 -11.71 18.73 -60.11
CA ILE A 39 -12.44 17.79 -59.24
C ILE A 39 -12.38 18.23 -57.78
N TYR A 40 -11.21 18.65 -57.28
CA TYR A 40 -11.10 19.12 -55.91
C TYR A 40 -11.93 20.38 -55.66
N GLU A 41 -11.94 21.31 -56.61
CA GLU A 41 -12.81 22.49 -56.58
C GLU A 41 -14.29 22.10 -56.55
N ALA A 42 -14.72 21.17 -57.41
CA ALA A 42 -16.10 20.71 -57.42
C ALA A 42 -16.50 20.00 -56.11
N ILE A 43 -15.61 19.20 -55.52
CA ILE A 43 -15.84 18.57 -54.20
C ILE A 43 -15.93 19.65 -53.10
N TYR A 44 -15.04 20.64 -53.14
CA TYR A 44 -15.05 21.75 -52.18
C TYR A 44 -16.38 22.53 -52.25
N LEU A 45 -16.82 22.90 -53.46
CA LEU A 45 -18.10 23.59 -53.68
C LEU A 45 -19.29 22.75 -53.22
N LEU A 46 -19.29 21.44 -53.50
CA LEU A 46 -20.34 20.52 -53.04
C LEU A 46 -20.42 20.52 -51.51
N ASN A 47 -19.27 20.54 -50.83
CA ASN A 47 -19.18 20.52 -49.38
C ASN A 47 -19.58 21.86 -48.74
N ASN A 48 -19.43 22.97 -49.47
CA ASN A 48 -19.72 24.32 -48.98
C ASN A 48 -21.10 24.85 -49.36
N ASN A 49 -22.06 23.94 -49.58
CA ASN A 49 -23.43 24.25 -50.02
C ASN A 49 -23.56 24.95 -51.38
N GLU A 50 -22.49 25.08 -52.16
CA GLU A 50 -22.50 25.57 -53.54
C GLU A 50 -22.76 24.43 -54.53
N LYS A 51 -23.77 23.61 -54.21
CA LYS A 51 -24.08 22.34 -54.90
C LYS A 51 -24.38 22.52 -56.40
N GLU A 52 -24.98 23.65 -56.79
CA GLU A 52 -25.29 23.94 -58.20
C GLU A 52 -24.01 24.20 -59.01
N LYS A 53 -23.03 24.92 -58.44
CA LYS A 53 -21.73 25.13 -59.10
C LYS A 53 -20.97 23.82 -59.23
N ALA A 54 -20.95 23.01 -58.17
CA ALA A 54 -20.36 21.67 -58.21
C ALA A 54 -21.00 20.76 -59.27
N TYR A 55 -22.33 20.85 -59.43
CA TYR A 55 -23.07 20.14 -60.47
C TYR A 55 -22.64 20.56 -61.87
N ILE A 56 -22.54 21.87 -62.14
CA ILE A 56 -22.11 22.40 -63.43
C ILE A 56 -20.72 21.88 -63.77
N ILE A 57 -19.75 22.05 -62.85
CA ILE A 57 -18.38 21.58 -63.06
C ILE A 57 -18.34 20.07 -63.31
N ALA A 58 -19.03 19.27 -62.51
CA ALA A 58 -19.03 17.82 -62.67
C ALA A 58 -19.69 17.37 -63.99
N LYS A 59 -20.77 18.05 -64.41
CA LYS A 59 -21.47 17.76 -65.66
C LYS A 59 -20.60 18.09 -66.86
N ASP A 60 -19.94 19.24 -66.85
CA ASP A 60 -19.09 19.69 -67.95
C ASP A 60 -17.83 18.84 -68.06
N LEU A 61 -17.16 18.58 -66.92
CA LEU A 61 -16.01 17.68 -66.87
C LEU A 61 -16.35 16.30 -67.43
N LYS A 62 -17.52 15.74 -67.09
CA LYS A 62 -17.94 14.43 -67.59
C LYS A 62 -18.16 14.38 -69.11
N LYS A 63 -18.51 15.49 -69.74
CA LYS A 63 -18.67 15.58 -71.21
C LYS A 63 -17.34 15.68 -71.93
N THR A 64 -16.36 16.32 -71.33
CA THR A 64 -15.09 16.66 -71.98
C THR A 64 -13.96 15.67 -71.68
N THR A 65 -13.99 15.02 -70.51
CA THR A 65 -12.92 14.12 -70.08
C THR A 65 -13.05 12.70 -70.66
N LYS A 66 -11.90 12.09 -70.96
CA LYS A 66 -11.77 10.63 -71.20
C LYS A 66 -11.14 9.88 -70.02
N SER A 67 -10.69 10.60 -68.99
CA SER A 67 -10.01 10.03 -67.82
C SER A 67 -10.99 9.23 -66.96
N LYS A 68 -10.70 7.94 -66.74
CA LYS A 68 -11.50 7.10 -65.83
C LYS A 68 -11.56 7.70 -64.42
N TYR A 69 -10.47 8.33 -63.97
CA TYR A 69 -10.42 9.03 -62.69
C TYR A 69 -11.41 10.20 -62.65
N ALA A 70 -11.43 11.04 -63.68
CA ALA A 70 -12.34 12.18 -63.75
C ALA A 70 -13.80 11.76 -63.92
N LEU A 71 -14.07 10.74 -64.74
CA LEU A 71 -15.40 10.15 -64.92
C LEU A 71 -15.96 9.56 -63.62
N MET A 72 -15.12 8.87 -62.84
CA MET A 72 -15.51 8.34 -61.54
C MET A 72 -15.90 9.45 -60.56
N ASN A 73 -15.03 10.46 -60.40
CA ASN A 73 -15.26 11.52 -59.41
C ASN A 73 -16.37 12.48 -59.81
N SER A 74 -16.48 12.86 -61.08
CA SER A 74 -17.62 13.64 -61.58
C SER A 74 -18.94 12.89 -61.36
N SER A 75 -18.98 11.58 -61.64
CA SER A 75 -20.17 10.75 -61.35
C SER A 75 -20.46 10.67 -59.85
N MET A 76 -19.43 10.59 -59.00
CA MET A 76 -19.60 10.65 -57.54
C MET A 76 -20.23 11.98 -57.09
N ILE A 77 -19.73 13.11 -57.58
CA ILE A 77 -20.24 14.45 -57.26
C ILE A 77 -21.69 14.59 -57.69
N LEU A 78 -22.03 14.16 -58.91
CA LEU A 78 -23.41 14.13 -59.41
C LEU A 78 -24.30 13.24 -58.54
N ALA A 79 -23.81 12.07 -58.12
CA ALA A 79 -24.57 11.19 -57.24
C ALA A 79 -24.91 11.88 -55.90
N TYR A 80 -23.96 12.57 -55.27
CA TYR A 80 -24.19 13.32 -54.04
C TYR A 80 -25.11 14.53 -54.26
N TYR A 81 -24.97 15.25 -55.37
CA TYR A 81 -25.87 16.34 -55.74
C TYR A 81 -27.33 15.88 -55.79
N PHE A 82 -27.60 14.80 -56.54
CA PHE A 82 -28.96 14.25 -56.65
C PHE A 82 -29.46 13.66 -55.33
N ASN A 83 -28.59 13.08 -54.50
CA ASN A 83 -28.99 12.62 -53.16
C ASN A 83 -29.47 13.78 -52.26
N ARG A 84 -28.79 14.94 -52.33
CA ARG A 84 -29.17 16.15 -51.58
C ARG A 84 -30.47 16.78 -52.09
N LYS A 85 -30.78 16.62 -53.38
CA LYS A 85 -32.07 17.01 -53.99
C LYS A 85 -33.17 15.95 -53.81
N VAL A 86 -32.89 14.84 -53.12
CA VAL A 86 -33.82 13.71 -52.95
C VAL A 86 -34.25 13.08 -54.30
N ALA A 87 -33.49 13.31 -55.37
CA ALA A 87 -33.64 12.61 -56.65
C ALA A 87 -32.94 11.25 -56.60
N ILE A 88 -33.51 10.32 -55.82
CA ILE A 88 -32.85 9.06 -55.41
C ILE A 88 -32.47 8.18 -56.59
N ASP A 89 -33.35 8.03 -57.60
CA ASP A 89 -33.07 7.21 -58.78
C ASP A 89 -31.83 7.71 -59.54
N SER A 90 -31.76 9.02 -59.79
CA SER A 90 -30.59 9.66 -60.43
C SER A 90 -29.33 9.47 -59.60
N SER A 91 -29.42 9.66 -58.28
CA SER A 91 -28.29 9.43 -57.38
C SER A 91 -27.76 8.00 -57.46
N ILE A 92 -28.64 6.99 -57.47
CA ILE A 92 -28.26 5.58 -57.60
C ILE A 92 -27.58 5.33 -58.95
N ILE A 93 -28.11 5.88 -60.05
CA ILE A 93 -27.53 5.72 -61.39
C ILE A 93 -26.10 6.26 -61.42
N TYR A 94 -25.88 7.51 -60.97
CA TYR A 94 -24.55 8.11 -60.97
C TYR A 94 -23.59 7.43 -59.99
N ALA A 95 -24.07 6.93 -58.85
CA ALA A 95 -23.26 6.14 -57.93
C ALA A 95 -22.81 4.81 -58.57
N LYS A 96 -23.70 4.10 -59.27
CA LYS A 96 -23.35 2.88 -60.02
C LYS A 96 -22.39 3.17 -61.18
N GLN A 97 -22.59 4.27 -61.90
CA GLN A 97 -21.65 4.73 -62.92
C GLN A 97 -20.26 5.01 -62.32
N SER A 98 -20.20 5.70 -61.18
CA SER A 98 -18.94 5.93 -60.47
C SER A 98 -18.21 4.61 -60.17
N LEU A 99 -18.91 3.59 -59.66
CA LEU A 99 -18.33 2.26 -59.42
C LEU A 99 -17.86 1.52 -60.69
N SER A 100 -18.46 1.81 -61.85
CA SER A 100 -18.08 1.17 -63.12
C SER A 100 -16.75 1.67 -63.65
N TYR A 101 -16.36 2.90 -63.29
CA TYR A 101 -15.08 3.48 -63.69
C TYR A 101 -13.98 3.00 -62.74
N ASN A 102 -13.32 1.90 -63.12
CA ASN A 102 -12.15 1.39 -62.40
C ASN A 102 -11.00 2.40 -62.54
N THR A 103 -10.55 3.00 -61.44
CA THR A 103 -9.49 4.02 -61.48
C THR A 103 -8.12 3.48 -61.11
N GLU A 104 -7.10 4.00 -61.77
CA GLU A 104 -5.69 3.87 -61.39
C GLU A 104 -5.41 4.69 -60.11
N GLY A 105 -4.49 4.19 -59.27
CA GLY A 105 -4.13 4.74 -57.96
C GLY A 105 -3.80 3.63 -56.95
N GLY A 106 -3.07 3.96 -55.88
CA GLY A 106 -2.75 3.01 -54.81
C GLY A 106 -4.00 2.43 -54.16
N ASP A 107 -3.93 1.17 -53.74
CA ASP A 107 -5.11 0.36 -53.40
C ASP A 107 -5.97 0.96 -52.26
N SER A 108 -5.36 1.70 -51.32
CA SER A 108 -6.07 2.38 -50.22
C SER A 108 -7.02 3.49 -50.71
N LEU A 109 -6.58 4.40 -51.57
CA LEU A 109 -7.42 5.53 -52.03
C LEU A 109 -8.61 5.02 -52.86
N LYS A 110 -8.40 3.96 -53.63
CA LYS A 110 -9.43 3.29 -54.41
C LYS A 110 -10.48 2.64 -53.50
N SER A 111 -10.02 1.89 -52.48
CA SER A 111 -10.89 1.30 -51.47
C SER A 111 -11.73 2.37 -50.75
N LYS A 112 -11.11 3.47 -50.30
CA LYS A 112 -11.80 4.57 -49.63
C LYS A 112 -12.95 5.15 -50.46
N ARG A 113 -12.71 5.42 -51.74
CA ARG A 113 -13.73 5.96 -52.66
C ARG A 113 -14.86 4.98 -52.90
N LYS A 114 -14.52 3.71 -53.13
CA LYS A 114 -15.49 2.63 -53.33
C LYS A 114 -16.38 2.45 -52.09
N SER A 115 -15.79 2.43 -50.90
CA SER A 115 -16.52 2.40 -49.62
C SER A 115 -17.43 3.62 -49.42
N THR A 116 -16.98 4.80 -49.86
CA THR A 116 -17.78 6.05 -49.82
C THR A 116 -19.00 5.97 -50.77
N ILE A 117 -18.84 5.41 -51.96
CA ILE A 117 -19.97 5.20 -52.88
C ILE A 117 -20.93 4.13 -52.38
N TYR A 118 -20.41 3.05 -51.78
CA TYR A 118 -21.24 2.04 -51.12
C TYR A 118 -22.07 2.64 -49.99
N ASN A 119 -21.50 3.53 -49.18
CA ASN A 119 -22.25 4.28 -48.17
C ASN A 119 -23.40 5.09 -48.80
N LEU A 120 -23.13 5.81 -49.89
CA LEU A 120 -24.15 6.60 -50.59
C LEU A 120 -25.27 5.73 -51.17
N LEU A 121 -24.92 4.56 -51.74
CA LEU A 121 -25.91 3.59 -52.21
C LEU A 121 -26.77 3.07 -51.06
N GLY A 122 -26.15 2.71 -49.93
CA GLY A 122 -26.88 2.34 -48.71
C GLY A 122 -27.88 3.40 -48.30
N LYS A 123 -27.44 4.67 -48.20
CA LYS A 123 -28.30 5.81 -47.87
C LYS A 123 -29.47 5.96 -48.86
N ASN A 124 -29.21 5.84 -50.16
CA ASN A 124 -30.24 5.94 -51.20
C ASN A 124 -31.28 4.83 -51.14
N TYR A 125 -30.86 3.57 -50.99
CA TYR A 125 -31.78 2.44 -50.87
C TYR A 125 -32.59 2.51 -49.57
N SER A 126 -31.97 2.94 -48.47
CA SER A 126 -32.67 3.22 -47.20
C SER A 126 -33.75 4.29 -47.39
N LYS A 127 -33.44 5.44 -48.00
CA LYS A 127 -34.42 6.50 -48.31
C LYS A 127 -35.57 6.00 -49.18
N LYS A 128 -35.31 5.07 -50.10
CA LYS A 128 -36.34 4.48 -50.97
C LYS A 128 -37.24 3.48 -50.22
N GLY A 129 -36.84 3.01 -49.05
CA GLY A 129 -37.53 1.97 -48.28
C GLY A 129 -37.12 0.54 -48.64
N LEU A 130 -35.95 0.36 -49.28
CA LEU A 130 -35.37 -0.94 -49.63
C LEU A 130 -34.27 -1.29 -48.62
N LEU A 131 -34.68 -1.79 -47.45
CA LEU A 131 -33.81 -2.04 -46.30
C LEU A 131 -32.79 -3.14 -46.58
N SER A 132 -33.19 -4.22 -47.26
CA SER A 132 -32.30 -5.33 -47.58
C SER A 132 -31.17 -4.87 -48.52
N GLU A 133 -31.50 -4.17 -49.61
CA GLU A 133 -30.47 -3.62 -50.50
C GLU A 133 -29.59 -2.59 -49.77
N SER A 134 -30.18 -1.76 -48.91
CA SER A 134 -29.41 -0.83 -48.07
C SER A 134 -28.39 -1.57 -47.20
N LYS A 135 -28.80 -2.65 -46.53
CA LYS A 135 -27.96 -3.49 -45.67
C LYS A 135 -26.74 -4.01 -46.43
N LYS A 136 -26.98 -4.59 -47.60
CA LYS A 136 -25.94 -5.11 -48.50
C LYS A 136 -24.89 -4.07 -48.87
N TRP A 137 -25.29 -2.84 -49.22
CA TRP A 137 -24.33 -1.80 -49.59
C TRP A 137 -23.50 -1.33 -48.40
N TYR A 138 -24.09 -1.20 -47.21
CA TYR A 138 -23.31 -0.87 -46.02
C TYR A 138 -22.31 -1.97 -45.65
N ILE A 139 -22.71 -3.26 -45.71
CA ILE A 139 -21.80 -4.38 -45.48
C ILE A 139 -20.62 -4.34 -46.46
N LYS A 140 -20.89 -4.17 -47.76
CA LYS A 140 -19.83 -4.01 -48.77
C LYS A 140 -18.93 -2.81 -48.49
N GLY A 141 -19.49 -1.71 -47.98
CA GLY A 141 -18.75 -0.52 -47.55
C GLY A 141 -17.80 -0.81 -46.39
N ILE A 142 -18.27 -1.56 -45.40
CA ILE A 142 -17.49 -1.99 -44.24
C ILE A 142 -16.35 -2.91 -44.68
N GLU A 143 -16.65 -3.96 -45.46
CA GLU A 143 -15.65 -4.90 -45.98
C GLU A 143 -14.54 -4.19 -46.75
N GLU A 144 -14.91 -3.25 -47.62
CA GLU A 144 -13.94 -2.50 -48.42
C GLU A 144 -13.07 -1.60 -47.54
N ALA A 145 -13.65 -0.92 -46.55
CA ALA A 145 -12.92 -0.06 -45.61
C ALA A 145 -11.92 -0.85 -44.73
N GLN A 146 -12.28 -2.08 -44.34
CA GLN A 146 -11.42 -2.92 -43.50
C GLN A 146 -10.13 -3.37 -44.20
N LYS A 147 -10.13 -3.51 -45.54
CA LYS A 147 -8.94 -3.93 -46.31
C LYS A 147 -7.73 -3.02 -46.09
N PHE A 148 -7.97 -1.73 -45.86
CA PHE A 148 -6.93 -0.71 -45.70
C PHE A 148 -7.08 0.09 -44.41
N ASN A 149 -7.82 -0.43 -43.43
CA ASN A 149 -8.05 0.22 -42.13
C ASN A 149 -8.58 1.67 -42.24
N GLU A 150 -9.46 1.93 -43.20
CA GLU A 150 -10.07 3.24 -43.45
C GLU A 150 -11.16 3.53 -42.39
N LYS A 151 -10.73 4.01 -41.21
CA LYS A 151 -11.60 4.20 -40.02
C LYS A 151 -12.88 4.99 -40.30
N TYR A 152 -12.79 6.19 -40.89
CA TYR A 152 -13.97 7.01 -41.19
C TYR A 152 -14.99 6.24 -42.03
N SER A 153 -14.54 5.60 -43.12
CA SER A 153 -15.39 4.84 -44.04
C SER A 153 -16.02 3.63 -43.34
N TYR A 154 -15.28 2.96 -42.45
CA TYR A 154 -15.81 1.88 -41.62
C TYR A 154 -16.97 2.36 -40.74
N TYR A 155 -16.75 3.42 -39.96
CA TYR A 155 -17.75 3.90 -39.02
C TYR A 155 -18.94 4.58 -39.71
N ALA A 156 -18.73 5.28 -40.83
CA ALA A 156 -19.82 5.85 -41.62
C ALA A 156 -20.75 4.77 -42.20
N ASN A 157 -20.20 3.63 -42.65
CA ASN A 157 -21.01 2.50 -43.11
C ASN A 157 -21.64 1.73 -41.96
N THR A 158 -20.93 1.55 -40.84
CA THR A 158 -21.47 0.91 -39.62
C THR A 158 -22.63 1.70 -39.04
N HIS A 159 -22.54 3.04 -39.04
CA HIS A 159 -23.64 3.92 -38.62
C HIS A 159 -24.86 3.77 -39.51
N GLY A 160 -24.66 3.72 -40.83
CA GLY A 160 -25.72 3.46 -41.79
C GLY A 160 -26.36 2.08 -41.62
N LEU A 161 -25.55 1.04 -41.39
CA LEU A 161 -26.02 -0.32 -41.11
C LEU A 161 -26.82 -0.38 -39.80
N ALA A 162 -26.38 0.33 -38.76
CA ALA A 162 -27.10 0.44 -37.50
C ALA A 162 -28.50 1.06 -37.67
N LEU A 163 -28.64 2.05 -38.55
CA LEU A 163 -29.94 2.62 -38.91
C LEU A 163 -30.82 1.61 -39.66
N VAL A 164 -30.24 0.76 -40.50
CA VAL A 164 -31.00 -0.34 -41.14
C VAL A 164 -31.50 -1.32 -40.09
N TYR A 165 -30.66 -1.76 -39.15
CA TYR A 165 -31.10 -2.63 -38.05
C TYR A 165 -32.20 -1.99 -37.20
N TYR A 166 -32.14 -0.69 -36.96
CA TYR A 166 -33.19 0.04 -36.27
C TYR A 166 -34.52 -0.02 -37.04
N ASN A 167 -34.48 0.25 -38.35
CA ASN A 167 -35.67 0.21 -39.21
C ASN A 167 -36.24 -1.21 -39.36
N ASP A 168 -35.37 -2.23 -39.31
CA ASP A 168 -35.70 -3.66 -39.31
C ASP A 168 -36.18 -4.17 -37.94
N LYS A 169 -36.42 -3.26 -36.98
CA LYS A 169 -36.90 -3.55 -35.61
C LYS A 169 -35.95 -4.42 -34.78
N ASN A 170 -34.67 -4.49 -35.16
CA ASN A 170 -33.62 -5.13 -34.39
C ASN A 170 -32.88 -4.10 -33.49
N SER A 171 -33.55 -3.67 -32.43
CA SER A 171 -33.04 -2.62 -31.53
C SER A 171 -31.72 -2.99 -30.84
N LEU A 172 -31.48 -4.27 -30.55
CA LEU A 172 -30.24 -4.73 -29.90
C LEU A 172 -29.04 -4.60 -30.84
N LYS A 173 -29.12 -5.12 -32.08
CA LYS A 173 -28.05 -4.95 -33.07
C LYS A 173 -27.81 -3.47 -33.39
N ALA A 174 -28.88 -2.69 -33.55
CA ALA A 174 -28.79 -1.26 -33.79
C ALA A 174 -28.07 -0.53 -32.65
N LEU A 175 -28.47 -0.78 -31.39
CA LEU A 175 -27.85 -0.16 -30.22
C LEU A 175 -26.38 -0.54 -30.09
N SER A 176 -26.03 -1.82 -30.30
CA SER A 176 -24.65 -2.29 -30.29
C SER A 176 -23.82 -1.57 -31.35
N ALA A 177 -24.31 -1.47 -32.58
CA ALA A 177 -23.59 -0.82 -33.68
C ALA A 177 -23.46 0.70 -33.48
N PHE A 178 -24.47 1.39 -32.95
CA PHE A 178 -24.33 2.82 -32.61
C PHE A 178 -23.36 3.04 -31.44
N LYS A 179 -23.32 2.15 -30.45
CA LYS A 179 -22.31 2.21 -29.38
C LYS A 179 -20.90 1.99 -29.93
N GLU A 180 -20.74 1.07 -30.89
CA GLU A 180 -19.49 0.89 -31.62
C GLU A 180 -19.12 2.19 -32.38
N CYS A 181 -20.06 2.85 -33.05
CA CYS A 181 -19.79 4.15 -33.68
C CYS A 181 -19.34 5.25 -32.70
N LEU A 182 -19.77 5.21 -31.44
CA LEU A 182 -19.32 6.17 -30.42
C LEU A 182 -17.85 5.99 -30.00
N THR A 183 -17.20 4.86 -30.31
CA THR A 183 -15.76 4.70 -30.07
C THR A 183 -14.92 5.49 -31.08
N TYR A 184 -15.51 5.96 -32.17
CA TYR A 184 -14.87 6.82 -33.14
C TYR A 184 -15.08 8.30 -32.80
N THR A 185 -14.08 8.91 -32.18
CA THR A 185 -14.18 10.27 -31.63
C THR A 185 -13.74 11.38 -32.61
N GLU A 186 -13.20 11.02 -33.77
CA GLU A 186 -12.64 11.97 -34.74
C GLU A 186 -13.71 12.71 -35.56
N ASP A 187 -14.91 12.14 -35.70
CA ASP A 187 -16.00 12.71 -36.50
C ASP A 187 -17.24 13.01 -35.66
N LYS A 188 -17.56 14.30 -35.54
CA LYS A 188 -18.69 14.77 -34.73
C LYS A 188 -20.04 14.30 -35.28
N GLU A 189 -20.19 14.16 -36.60
CA GLU A 189 -21.44 13.76 -37.24
C GLU A 189 -21.84 12.34 -36.90
N ILE A 190 -20.86 11.43 -36.90
CA ILE A 190 -21.05 10.07 -36.40
C ILE A 190 -21.41 10.08 -34.92
N ILE A 191 -20.79 10.93 -34.09
CA ILE A 191 -21.07 11.00 -32.64
C ILE A 191 -22.50 11.49 -32.36
N TYR A 192 -22.86 12.71 -32.78
CA TYR A 192 -24.20 13.21 -32.47
C TYR A 192 -25.28 12.44 -33.24
N GLY A 193 -25.00 11.95 -34.46
CA GLY A 193 -25.90 11.05 -35.17
C GLY A 193 -26.15 9.76 -34.39
N SER A 194 -25.11 9.18 -33.78
CA SER A 194 -25.25 8.01 -32.90
C SER A 194 -26.06 8.35 -31.65
N TYR A 195 -25.82 9.50 -31.01
CA TYR A 195 -26.64 9.93 -29.88
C TYR A 195 -28.12 10.14 -30.24
N ILE A 196 -28.42 10.71 -31.41
CA ILE A 196 -29.80 10.86 -31.90
C ILE A 196 -30.45 9.48 -32.01
N ASN A 197 -29.82 8.54 -32.71
CA ASN A 197 -30.41 7.23 -32.97
C ASN A 197 -30.49 6.36 -31.70
N ILE A 198 -29.50 6.42 -30.81
CA ILE A 198 -29.59 5.79 -29.47
C ILE A 198 -30.75 6.38 -28.69
N GLY A 199 -30.92 7.71 -28.74
CA GLY A 199 -32.06 8.40 -28.17
C GLY A 199 -33.39 7.89 -28.72
N MET A 200 -33.50 7.73 -30.04
CA MET A 200 -34.69 7.17 -30.70
C MET A 200 -35.00 5.75 -30.22
N ILE A 201 -33.98 4.88 -30.14
CA ILE A 201 -34.12 3.49 -29.65
C ILE A 201 -34.67 3.46 -28.22
N TYR A 202 -34.08 4.20 -27.28
CA TYR A 202 -34.60 4.26 -25.91
C TYR A 202 -36.03 4.83 -25.85
N GLY A 203 -36.37 5.76 -26.75
CA GLY A 203 -37.73 6.27 -26.89
C GLY A 203 -38.73 5.23 -27.38
N GLU A 204 -38.31 4.29 -28.24
CA GLU A 204 -39.11 3.10 -28.60
C GLU A 204 -39.27 2.13 -27.43
N LEU A 205 -38.21 1.91 -26.65
CA LEU A 205 -38.22 1.09 -25.43
C LEU A 205 -38.96 1.76 -24.26
N LYS A 206 -39.55 2.95 -24.46
CA LYS A 206 -40.24 3.76 -23.45
C LYS A 206 -39.37 4.24 -22.28
N ASP A 207 -38.04 4.08 -22.36
CA ASP A 207 -37.10 4.75 -21.46
C ASP A 207 -36.88 6.20 -21.92
N TYR A 208 -37.88 7.04 -21.66
CA TYR A 208 -37.84 8.45 -22.04
C TYR A 208 -36.75 9.23 -21.30
N LYS A 209 -36.31 8.76 -20.13
CA LYS A 209 -35.25 9.42 -19.36
C LYS A 209 -33.91 9.24 -20.08
N ALA A 210 -33.55 8.00 -20.41
CA ALA A 210 -32.34 7.72 -21.18
C ALA A 210 -32.41 8.38 -22.56
N SER A 211 -33.55 8.24 -23.25
CA SER A 211 -33.78 8.87 -24.55
C SER A 211 -33.53 10.37 -24.53
N ASN A 212 -34.16 11.10 -23.60
CA ASN A 212 -33.99 12.55 -23.51
C ASN A 212 -32.57 12.96 -23.11
N ASN A 213 -31.84 12.14 -22.34
CA ASN A 213 -30.44 12.41 -22.01
C ASN A 213 -29.56 12.35 -23.26
N PHE A 214 -29.68 11.29 -24.06
CA PHE A 214 -28.94 11.17 -25.33
C PHE A 214 -29.32 12.27 -26.33
N LEU A 215 -30.62 12.56 -26.47
CA LEU A 215 -31.09 13.64 -27.35
C LEU A 215 -30.59 15.02 -26.89
N LYS A 216 -30.49 15.27 -25.57
CA LYS A 216 -29.92 16.52 -25.03
C LYS A 216 -28.43 16.64 -25.34
N LYS A 217 -27.67 15.55 -25.22
CA LYS A 217 -26.25 15.52 -25.62
C LYS A 217 -26.09 15.88 -27.10
N ALA A 218 -26.88 15.25 -27.97
CA ALA A 218 -26.88 15.56 -29.40
C ALA A 218 -27.30 17.01 -29.68
N TYR A 219 -28.30 17.54 -28.96
CA TYR A 219 -28.78 18.91 -29.12
C TYR A 219 -27.69 19.94 -28.83
N ASN A 220 -27.01 19.81 -27.69
CA ASN A 220 -25.93 20.71 -27.30
C ASN A 220 -24.79 20.70 -28.32
N MET A 221 -24.44 19.51 -28.85
CA MET A 221 -23.44 19.39 -29.92
C MET A 221 -23.92 20.07 -31.21
N SER A 222 -25.18 19.85 -31.61
CA SER A 222 -25.74 20.43 -32.82
C SER A 222 -25.85 21.97 -32.77
N LEU A 223 -26.02 22.56 -31.57
CA LEU A 223 -25.98 24.00 -31.37
C LEU A 223 -24.58 24.57 -31.61
N ALA A 224 -23.55 23.92 -31.07
CA ALA A 224 -22.16 24.36 -31.23
C ALA A 224 -21.69 24.33 -32.70
N ASP A 225 -22.20 23.39 -33.50
CA ASP A 225 -21.81 23.22 -34.91
C ASP A 225 -22.76 23.92 -35.92
N ASP A 226 -23.78 24.61 -35.42
CA ASP A 226 -24.91 25.21 -36.17
C ASP A 226 -25.54 24.23 -37.18
N ASN A 227 -25.82 23.01 -36.72
CA ASN A 227 -26.39 21.96 -37.56
C ASN A 227 -27.93 21.97 -37.48
N ILE A 228 -28.58 22.71 -38.38
CA ILE A 228 -30.04 22.84 -38.42
C ILE A 228 -30.74 21.50 -38.71
N GLN A 229 -30.16 20.67 -39.58
CA GLN A 229 -30.73 19.36 -39.92
C GLN A 229 -30.74 18.42 -38.70
N ALA A 230 -29.62 18.32 -37.98
CA ALA A 230 -29.53 17.52 -36.77
C ALA A 230 -30.50 18.02 -35.69
N ARG A 231 -30.60 19.34 -35.49
CA ARG A 231 -31.60 19.94 -34.58
C ARG A 231 -33.02 19.54 -34.95
N SER A 232 -33.35 19.56 -36.24
CA SER A 232 -34.67 19.15 -36.75
C SER A 232 -34.98 17.68 -36.44
N SER A 233 -34.01 16.77 -36.65
CA SER A 233 -34.15 15.34 -36.30
C SER A 233 -34.30 15.11 -34.79
N ILE A 234 -33.60 15.90 -33.97
CA ILE A 234 -33.70 15.83 -32.50
C ILE A 234 -35.08 16.31 -32.04
N LEU A 235 -35.55 17.45 -32.55
CA LEU A 235 -36.88 17.98 -32.24
C LEU A 235 -37.98 17.02 -32.67
N LEU A 236 -37.83 16.37 -33.83
CA LEU A 236 -38.73 15.32 -34.29
C LEU A 236 -38.77 14.14 -33.32
N SER A 237 -37.61 13.68 -32.86
CA SER A 237 -37.50 12.59 -31.87
C SER A 237 -38.13 12.97 -30.52
N LEU A 238 -37.93 14.20 -30.06
CA LEU A 238 -38.58 14.73 -28.85
C LEU A 238 -40.09 14.86 -29.02
N ALA A 239 -40.58 15.24 -30.20
CA ALA A 239 -42.00 15.28 -30.53
C ALA A 239 -42.62 13.88 -30.46
N ASN A 240 -41.97 12.89 -31.08
CA ASN A 240 -42.36 11.48 -31.03
C ASN A 240 -42.43 10.96 -29.57
N ASN A 241 -41.43 11.28 -28.75
CA ASN A 241 -41.42 10.92 -27.32
C ASN A 241 -42.57 11.58 -26.56
N ALA A 242 -42.81 12.88 -26.79
CA ALA A 242 -43.90 13.61 -26.15
C ALA A 242 -45.27 13.04 -26.55
N GLN A 243 -45.45 12.68 -27.83
CA GLN A 243 -46.67 12.05 -28.32
C GLN A 243 -46.91 10.69 -27.65
N LYS A 244 -45.89 9.82 -27.59
CA LYS A 244 -46.00 8.49 -26.92
C LYS A 244 -46.32 8.62 -25.42
N GLN A 245 -45.86 9.68 -24.77
CA GLN A 245 -46.20 10.04 -23.39
C GLN A 245 -47.57 10.75 -23.24
N LYS A 246 -48.37 10.85 -24.31
CA LYS A 246 -49.66 11.56 -24.35
C LYS A 246 -49.57 13.05 -23.99
N LYS A 247 -48.38 13.67 -24.08
CA LYS A 247 -48.16 15.11 -23.89
C LYS A 247 -48.50 15.87 -25.18
N ILE A 248 -49.78 15.83 -25.57
CA ILE A 248 -50.26 16.24 -26.90
C ILE A 248 -49.91 17.70 -27.25
N LYS A 249 -50.13 18.65 -26.32
CA LYS A 249 -49.81 20.08 -26.55
C LYS A 249 -48.33 20.28 -26.89
N LYS A 250 -47.44 19.63 -26.14
CA LYS A 250 -45.98 19.68 -26.35
C LYS A 250 -45.59 19.04 -27.68
N ALA A 251 -46.12 17.85 -27.98
CA ALA A 251 -45.84 17.15 -29.22
C ALA A 251 -46.25 17.98 -30.45
N LYS A 252 -47.48 18.53 -30.44
CA LYS A 252 -48.01 19.36 -31.53
C LYS A 252 -47.16 20.62 -31.78
N LYS A 253 -46.68 21.27 -30.71
CA LYS A 253 -45.77 22.43 -30.83
C LYS A 253 -44.47 22.03 -31.53
N LEU A 254 -43.84 20.94 -31.08
CA LEU A 254 -42.56 20.48 -31.63
C LEU A 254 -42.70 20.03 -33.09
N TYR A 255 -43.74 19.30 -33.45
CA TYR A 255 -43.94 18.91 -34.86
C TYR A 255 -44.13 20.12 -35.78
N ARG A 256 -44.87 21.14 -35.35
CA ARG A 256 -45.05 22.37 -36.14
C ARG A 256 -43.74 23.12 -36.34
N GLU A 257 -42.92 23.19 -35.30
CA GLU A 257 -41.58 23.77 -35.37
C GLU A 257 -40.69 23.01 -36.36
N VAL A 258 -40.69 21.68 -36.30
CA VAL A 258 -39.95 20.83 -37.25
C VAL A 258 -40.42 21.05 -38.69
N ILE A 259 -41.73 21.13 -38.92
CA ILE A 259 -42.29 21.36 -40.27
C ILE A 259 -41.87 22.74 -40.79
N ALA A 260 -41.97 23.79 -39.96
CA ALA A 260 -41.58 25.14 -40.36
C ALA A 260 -40.09 25.23 -40.72
N ILE A 261 -39.22 24.61 -39.92
CA ILE A 261 -37.77 24.53 -40.23
C ILE A 261 -37.56 23.72 -41.51
N SER A 262 -38.23 22.56 -41.65
CA SER A 262 -38.05 21.68 -42.79
C SER A 262 -38.55 22.30 -44.10
N ASP A 263 -39.62 23.10 -44.06
CA ASP A 263 -40.11 23.85 -45.23
C ASP A 263 -39.11 24.92 -45.67
N LYS A 264 -38.55 25.66 -44.71
CA LYS A 264 -37.54 26.70 -44.99
C LYS A 264 -36.25 26.11 -45.57
N GLU A 265 -35.77 25.00 -44.98
CA GLU A 265 -34.46 24.42 -45.32
C GLU A 265 -34.53 23.33 -46.41
N GLY A 266 -35.73 22.92 -46.82
CA GLY A 266 -35.94 21.87 -47.83
C GLY A 266 -35.70 20.44 -47.31
N PHE A 267 -35.95 20.18 -46.02
CA PHE A 267 -35.79 18.84 -45.43
C PHE A 267 -37.04 17.97 -45.63
N HIS A 268 -37.34 17.63 -46.88
CA HIS A 268 -38.59 16.96 -47.28
C HIS A 268 -38.91 15.69 -46.47
N GLN A 269 -37.93 14.83 -46.21
CA GLN A 269 -38.17 13.60 -45.46
C GLN A 269 -38.56 13.87 -44.00
N ILE A 270 -37.87 14.80 -43.33
CA ILE A 270 -38.16 15.19 -41.94
C ILE A 270 -39.56 15.83 -41.87
N LYS A 271 -39.93 16.63 -42.87
CA LYS A 271 -41.28 17.21 -43.00
C LYS A 271 -42.36 16.14 -43.10
N ILE A 272 -42.17 15.13 -43.95
CA ILE A 272 -43.13 14.02 -44.11
C ILE A 272 -43.31 13.28 -42.78
N GLU A 273 -42.21 12.92 -42.10
CA GLU A 273 -42.25 12.23 -40.81
C GLU A 273 -42.94 13.08 -39.72
N ALA A 274 -42.67 14.37 -39.66
CA ALA A 274 -43.35 15.29 -38.74
C ALA A 274 -44.85 15.43 -39.06
N SER A 275 -45.21 15.46 -40.35
CA SER A 275 -46.60 15.51 -40.82
C SER A 275 -47.36 14.24 -40.44
N ILE A 276 -46.71 13.07 -40.56
CA ILE A 276 -47.26 11.79 -40.09
C ILE A 276 -47.53 11.85 -38.58
N GLY A 277 -46.59 12.42 -37.80
CA GLY A 277 -46.75 12.68 -36.37
C GLY A 277 -47.97 13.55 -36.04
N ILE A 278 -48.15 14.67 -36.74
CA ILE A 278 -49.35 15.53 -36.59
C ILE A 278 -50.63 14.77 -36.94
N GLY A 279 -50.64 14.03 -38.05
CA GLY A 279 -51.78 13.20 -38.45
C GLY A 279 -52.12 12.16 -37.37
N ASN A 280 -51.12 11.55 -36.74
CA ASN A 280 -51.34 10.57 -35.67
C ASN A 280 -51.99 11.23 -34.43
N ILE A 281 -51.61 12.48 -34.11
CA ILE A 281 -52.26 13.26 -33.06
C ILE A 281 -53.72 13.56 -33.44
N MET A 282 -54.01 13.92 -34.68
CA MET A 282 -55.36 14.19 -35.15
C MET A 282 -56.25 12.95 -35.09
N ILE A 283 -55.74 11.77 -35.46
CA ILE A 283 -56.44 10.48 -35.26
C ILE A 283 -56.77 10.27 -33.79
N TYR A 284 -55.79 10.49 -32.88
CA TYR A 284 -56.02 10.34 -31.44
C TYR A 284 -57.13 11.28 -30.92
N LEU A 285 -57.24 12.49 -31.49
CA LEU A 285 -58.29 13.46 -31.17
C LEU A 285 -59.60 13.22 -31.94
N LYS A 286 -59.71 12.12 -32.70
CA LYS A 286 -60.85 11.79 -33.58
C LYS A 286 -61.13 12.86 -34.65
N ASP A 287 -60.15 13.69 -34.97
CA ASP A 287 -60.21 14.69 -36.04
C ASP A 287 -59.81 14.03 -37.38
N TYR A 288 -60.63 13.09 -37.82
CA TYR A 288 -60.34 12.26 -38.99
C TYR A 288 -60.27 13.08 -40.29
N LYS A 289 -61.05 14.17 -40.40
CA LYS A 289 -61.05 15.05 -41.57
C LYS A 289 -59.69 15.73 -41.77
N ASN A 290 -59.15 16.35 -40.72
CA ASN A 290 -57.85 17.02 -40.82
C ASN A 290 -56.70 16.00 -40.88
N ALA A 291 -56.81 14.87 -40.18
CA ALA A 291 -55.84 13.79 -40.30
C ALA A 291 -55.69 13.31 -41.75
N ARG A 292 -56.83 13.09 -42.43
CA ARG A 292 -56.85 12.67 -43.84
C ARG A 292 -56.15 13.69 -44.73
N LEU A 293 -56.45 14.98 -44.57
CA LEU A 293 -55.82 16.06 -45.33
C LEU A 293 -54.29 16.05 -45.18
N VAL A 294 -53.79 16.00 -43.94
CA VAL A 294 -52.34 16.01 -43.67
C VAL A 294 -51.66 14.78 -44.26
N TYR A 295 -52.25 13.59 -44.14
CA TYR A 295 -51.68 12.39 -44.75
C TYR A 295 -51.73 12.41 -46.28
N SER A 296 -52.78 12.96 -46.88
CA SER A 296 -52.87 13.10 -48.35
C SER A 296 -51.81 14.05 -48.90
N ILE A 297 -51.53 15.17 -48.22
CA ILE A 297 -50.45 16.09 -48.59
C ILE A 297 -49.10 15.39 -48.48
N ALA A 298 -48.82 14.75 -47.34
CA ALA A 298 -47.59 13.99 -47.14
C ALA A 298 -47.42 12.83 -48.15
N LEU A 299 -48.53 12.22 -48.58
CA LEU A 299 -48.53 11.16 -49.59
C LEU A 299 -48.18 11.71 -50.97
N ASN A 300 -48.68 12.89 -51.33
CA ASN A 300 -48.32 13.54 -52.58
C ASN A 300 -46.81 13.82 -52.63
N ASP A 301 -46.25 14.39 -51.55
CA ASP A 301 -44.81 14.63 -51.42
C ASP A 301 -44.02 13.31 -51.56
N ALA A 302 -44.48 12.23 -50.89
CA ALA A 302 -43.83 10.93 -50.96
C ALA A 302 -43.93 10.26 -52.35
N LEU A 303 -45.01 10.52 -53.11
CA LEU A 303 -45.20 10.05 -54.48
C LEU A 303 -44.27 10.78 -55.44
N GLU A 304 -44.21 12.12 -55.37
CA GLU A 304 -43.32 12.95 -56.17
C GLU A 304 -41.85 12.56 -55.98
N LEU A 305 -41.46 12.33 -54.72
CA LEU A 305 -40.10 11.94 -54.35
C LEU A 305 -39.82 10.44 -54.49
N LYS A 306 -40.81 9.64 -54.93
CA LYS A 306 -40.72 8.17 -55.11
C LYS A 306 -40.23 7.41 -53.87
N LEU A 307 -40.64 7.87 -52.69
CA LEU A 307 -40.26 7.30 -51.40
C LEU A 307 -41.21 6.15 -51.01
N LEU A 308 -40.91 4.93 -51.46
CA LEU A 308 -41.83 3.78 -51.36
C LEU A 308 -42.17 3.43 -49.91
N GLY A 309 -41.21 3.51 -48.98
CA GLY A 309 -41.45 3.27 -47.56
C GLY A 309 -42.50 4.22 -46.95
N GLN A 310 -42.35 5.52 -47.23
CA GLN A 310 -43.29 6.55 -46.77
C GLN A 310 -44.65 6.40 -47.45
N GLN A 311 -44.70 6.09 -48.75
CA GLN A 311 -45.96 5.79 -49.46
C GLN A 311 -46.70 4.62 -48.79
N GLN A 312 -45.99 3.53 -48.48
CA GLN A 312 -46.55 2.38 -47.80
C GLN A 312 -47.12 2.77 -46.42
N GLU A 313 -46.38 3.53 -45.62
CA GLU A 313 -46.85 3.99 -44.31
C GLU A 313 -48.11 4.86 -44.44
N LEU A 314 -48.11 5.83 -45.37
CA LEU A 314 -49.20 6.78 -45.53
C LEU A 314 -50.49 6.12 -46.05
N TYR A 315 -50.39 5.18 -47.00
CA TYR A 315 -51.57 4.38 -47.41
C TYR A 315 -52.11 3.55 -46.24
N LYS A 316 -51.24 3.01 -45.38
CA LYS A 316 -51.68 2.31 -44.15
C LYS A 316 -52.43 3.25 -43.20
N LYS A 317 -51.97 4.50 -43.03
CA LYS A 317 -52.63 5.50 -42.18
C LYS A 317 -53.99 5.93 -42.75
N LEU A 318 -54.07 6.20 -44.05
CA LEU A 318 -55.32 6.56 -44.73
C LEU A 318 -56.35 5.42 -44.69
N LYS A 319 -55.89 4.16 -44.83
CA LYS A 319 -56.74 2.98 -44.61
C LYS A 319 -57.36 2.97 -43.22
N ILE A 320 -56.54 3.20 -42.17
CA ILE A 320 -57.02 3.21 -40.78
C ILE A 320 -58.11 4.28 -40.60
N ILE A 321 -57.90 5.49 -41.12
CA ILE A 321 -58.91 6.56 -41.08
C ILE A 321 -60.21 6.12 -41.75
N ALA A 322 -60.13 5.53 -42.94
CA ALA A 322 -61.31 5.09 -43.67
C ALA A 322 -62.10 4.00 -42.92
N LEU A 323 -61.41 3.07 -42.25
CA LEU A 323 -62.03 2.04 -41.40
C LEU A 323 -62.74 2.64 -40.18
N GLU A 324 -62.10 3.61 -39.50
CA GLU A 324 -62.68 4.32 -38.35
C GLU A 324 -63.96 5.09 -38.73
N GLN A 325 -64.08 5.50 -39.98
CA GLN A 325 -65.25 6.19 -40.52
C GLN A 325 -66.23 5.25 -41.23
N LEU A 326 -66.02 3.93 -41.12
CA LEU A 326 -66.82 2.88 -41.76
C LEU A 326 -66.92 3.02 -43.30
N ASN A 327 -65.96 3.71 -43.92
CA ASN A 327 -65.87 3.86 -45.37
C ASN A 327 -65.07 2.70 -45.97
N TYR A 328 -65.70 1.52 -46.07
CA TYR A 328 -65.03 0.30 -46.54
C TYR A 328 -64.52 0.39 -47.98
N LYS A 329 -65.16 1.19 -48.85
CA LYS A 329 -64.70 1.41 -50.23
C LYS A 329 -63.36 2.15 -50.27
N GLU A 330 -63.23 3.22 -49.49
CA GLU A 330 -61.98 3.97 -49.37
C GLU A 330 -60.90 3.14 -48.64
N ALA A 331 -61.28 2.40 -47.61
CA ALA A 331 -60.37 1.49 -46.91
C ALA A 331 -59.80 0.42 -47.85
N PHE A 332 -60.65 -0.19 -48.69
CA PHE A 332 -60.22 -1.15 -49.70
C PHE A 332 -59.27 -0.52 -50.72
N TYR A 333 -59.58 0.68 -51.23
CA TYR A 333 -58.71 1.41 -52.15
C TYR A 333 -57.30 1.62 -51.58
N HIS A 334 -57.20 2.19 -50.38
CA HIS A 334 -55.90 2.43 -49.73
C HIS A 334 -55.19 1.12 -49.37
N ASN A 335 -55.93 0.07 -49.04
CA ASN A 335 -55.38 -1.26 -48.81
C ASN A 335 -54.78 -1.86 -50.09
N SER A 336 -55.46 -1.76 -51.23
CA SER A 336 -54.92 -2.21 -52.52
C SER A 336 -53.65 -1.45 -52.92
N LYS A 337 -53.62 -0.12 -52.69
CA LYS A 337 -52.40 0.68 -52.91
C LYS A 337 -51.26 0.26 -51.97
N TYR A 338 -51.56 0.05 -50.69
CA TYR A 338 -50.60 -0.45 -49.70
C TYR A 338 -49.97 -1.78 -50.15
N PHE A 339 -50.78 -2.77 -50.54
CA PHE A 339 -50.28 -4.06 -51.01
C PHE A 339 -49.47 -3.94 -52.31
N LYS A 340 -49.92 -3.12 -53.27
CA LYS A 340 -49.14 -2.87 -54.50
C LYS A 340 -47.75 -2.31 -54.21
N ILE A 341 -47.62 -1.38 -53.26
CA ILE A 341 -46.31 -0.85 -52.86
C ILE A 341 -45.50 -1.90 -52.10
N LYS A 342 -46.14 -2.67 -51.20
CA LYS A 342 -45.48 -3.76 -50.47
C LYS A 342 -44.90 -4.81 -51.42
N ASP A 343 -45.68 -5.27 -52.40
CA ASP A 343 -45.22 -6.24 -53.40
C ASP A 343 -44.09 -5.67 -54.26
N SER A 344 -44.16 -4.37 -54.60
CA SER A 344 -43.07 -3.70 -55.31
C SER A 344 -41.79 -3.63 -54.49
N ILE A 345 -41.87 -3.40 -53.18
CA ILE A 345 -40.72 -3.41 -52.28
C ILE A 345 -40.12 -4.83 -52.24
N SER A 346 -40.95 -5.84 -51.97
CA SER A 346 -40.51 -7.25 -51.93
C SER A 346 -39.89 -7.73 -53.25
N LYS A 347 -40.41 -7.31 -54.40
CA LYS A 347 -39.82 -7.64 -55.71
C LYS A 347 -38.44 -6.99 -55.92
N LEU A 348 -38.22 -5.81 -55.36
CA LEU A 348 -36.95 -5.08 -55.46
C LEU A 348 -35.92 -5.59 -54.45
N GLU A 349 -36.35 -6.15 -53.33
CA GLU A 349 -35.51 -6.74 -52.29
C GLU A 349 -35.19 -8.21 -52.63
N LYS A 350 -34.04 -8.47 -53.27
CA LYS A 350 -33.55 -9.84 -53.51
C LYS A 350 -32.89 -10.41 -52.25
N GLU A 351 -33.68 -10.92 -51.32
CA GLU A 351 -33.25 -11.25 -49.94
C GLU A 351 -32.20 -12.37 -49.82
N GLU A 352 -32.25 -13.41 -50.65
CA GLU A 352 -31.37 -14.60 -50.51
C GLU A 352 -29.87 -14.24 -50.51
N LYS A 353 -29.41 -13.50 -51.52
CA LYS A 353 -28.00 -13.06 -51.63
C LYS A 353 -27.60 -12.05 -50.55
N ILE A 354 -28.57 -11.39 -49.92
CA ILE A 354 -28.32 -10.37 -48.90
C ILE A 354 -28.17 -11.04 -47.54
N ASN A 355 -28.99 -12.06 -47.27
CA ASN A 355 -28.86 -12.89 -46.07
C ASN A 355 -27.52 -13.63 -46.05
N GLU A 356 -27.08 -14.17 -47.19
CA GLU A 356 -25.74 -14.78 -47.30
C GLU A 356 -24.62 -13.78 -46.95
N LEU A 357 -24.71 -12.54 -47.45
CA LEU A 357 -23.75 -11.48 -47.12
C LEU A 357 -23.78 -11.10 -45.64
N GLU A 358 -24.97 -11.04 -45.02
CA GLU A 358 -25.08 -10.76 -43.58
C GLU A 358 -24.47 -11.90 -42.75
N VAL A 359 -24.79 -13.16 -43.08
CA VAL A 359 -24.20 -14.33 -42.40
C VAL A 359 -22.68 -14.28 -42.50
N LYS A 360 -22.14 -14.03 -43.70
CA LYS A 360 -20.69 -13.89 -43.90
C LYS A 360 -20.10 -12.76 -43.06
N TYR A 361 -20.74 -11.59 -43.03
CA TYR A 361 -20.30 -10.45 -42.23
C TYR A 361 -20.27 -10.77 -40.72
N GLU A 362 -21.33 -11.38 -40.20
CA GLU A 362 -21.42 -11.79 -38.79
C GLU A 362 -20.39 -12.87 -38.45
N THR A 363 -20.15 -13.84 -39.34
CA THR A 363 -19.09 -14.84 -39.18
C THR A 363 -17.72 -14.19 -39.10
N ILE A 364 -17.38 -13.26 -40.00
CA ILE A 364 -16.11 -12.52 -39.96
C ILE A 364 -15.98 -11.72 -38.65
N LYS A 365 -17.07 -11.12 -38.15
CA LYS A 365 -17.05 -10.38 -36.88
C LYS A 365 -16.77 -11.31 -35.69
N LYS A 366 -17.44 -12.47 -35.63
CA LYS A 366 -17.23 -13.49 -34.61
C LYS A 366 -15.83 -14.11 -34.67
N GLU A 367 -15.31 -14.38 -35.85
CA GLU A 367 -13.94 -14.89 -36.03
C GLU A 367 -12.90 -13.91 -35.47
N LYS A 368 -13.07 -12.60 -35.72
CA LYS A 368 -12.19 -11.58 -35.13
C LYS A 368 -12.26 -11.56 -33.61
N GLU A 369 -13.46 -11.68 -33.04
CA GLU A 369 -13.66 -11.76 -31.59
C GLU A 369 -13.00 -13.01 -31.01
N ILE A 370 -13.14 -14.18 -31.66
CA ILE A 370 -12.48 -15.43 -31.25
C ILE A 370 -10.96 -15.28 -31.30
N VAL A 371 -10.40 -14.63 -32.33
CA VAL A 371 -8.95 -14.38 -32.43
C VAL A 371 -8.47 -13.48 -31.28
N LEU A 372 -9.22 -12.44 -30.92
CA LEU A 372 -8.91 -11.58 -29.78
C LEU A 372 -8.97 -12.36 -28.46
N LEU A 373 -10.03 -13.13 -28.23
CA LEU A 373 -10.18 -13.96 -27.04
C LEU A 373 -9.05 -15.01 -26.92
N LYS A 374 -8.63 -15.63 -28.03
CA LYS A 374 -7.48 -16.54 -28.05
C LYS A 374 -6.17 -15.85 -27.66
N LYS A 375 -5.94 -14.63 -28.14
CA LYS A 375 -4.77 -13.84 -27.72
C LYS A 375 -4.80 -13.52 -26.23
N ASP A 376 -5.96 -13.16 -25.70
CA ASP A 376 -6.11 -12.89 -24.25
C ASP A 376 -5.85 -14.17 -23.43
N GLN A 377 -6.30 -15.33 -23.92
CA GLN A 377 -5.99 -16.64 -23.33
C GLN A 377 -4.48 -16.95 -23.36
N GLU A 378 -3.80 -16.73 -24.49
CA GLU A 378 -2.35 -16.91 -24.59
C GLU A 378 -1.58 -16.00 -23.60
N ILE A 379 -2.01 -14.73 -23.47
CA ILE A 379 -1.44 -13.79 -22.49
C ILE A 379 -1.66 -14.30 -21.06
N GLN A 380 -2.85 -14.80 -20.73
CA GLN A 380 -3.12 -15.38 -19.43
C GLN A 380 -2.25 -16.61 -19.14
N GLU A 381 -2.04 -17.49 -20.12
CA GLU A 381 -1.15 -18.65 -19.95
C GLU A 381 0.30 -18.22 -19.70
N VAL A 382 0.80 -17.22 -20.44
CA VAL A 382 2.14 -16.66 -20.23
C VAL A 382 2.28 -16.06 -18.83
N ASN A 383 1.28 -15.30 -18.38
CA ASN A 383 1.25 -14.74 -17.03
C ASN A 383 1.26 -15.84 -15.96
N LEU A 384 0.45 -16.89 -16.12
CA LEU A 384 0.41 -18.03 -15.20
C LEU A 384 1.75 -18.78 -15.15
N LYS A 385 2.42 -19.00 -16.29
CA LYS A 385 3.76 -19.60 -16.33
C LYS A 385 4.78 -18.72 -15.61
N THR A 386 4.70 -17.41 -15.82
CA THR A 386 5.59 -16.42 -15.18
C THR A 386 5.38 -16.40 -13.66
N GLU A 387 4.14 -16.42 -13.18
CA GLU A 387 3.83 -16.54 -11.75
C GLU A 387 4.37 -17.83 -11.13
N LYS A 388 4.24 -18.98 -11.83
CA LYS A 388 4.81 -20.25 -11.36
C LYS A 388 6.34 -20.17 -11.25
N SER A 389 7.02 -19.62 -12.25
CA SER A 389 8.46 -19.41 -12.22
C SER A 389 8.88 -18.47 -11.07
N ASN A 390 8.16 -17.36 -10.87
CA ASN A 390 8.43 -16.42 -9.77
C ASN A 390 8.28 -17.08 -8.40
N LYS A 391 7.22 -17.88 -8.18
CA LYS A 391 7.05 -18.65 -6.94
C LYS A 391 8.21 -19.64 -6.71
N LYS A 392 8.69 -20.30 -7.77
CA LYS A 392 9.87 -21.18 -7.69
C LYS A 392 11.13 -20.41 -7.27
N TYR A 393 11.38 -19.24 -7.86
CA TYR A 393 12.55 -18.43 -7.51
C TYR A 393 12.49 -17.94 -6.05
N ILE A 394 11.33 -17.48 -5.59
CA ILE A 394 11.12 -17.09 -4.18
C ILE A 394 11.45 -18.26 -3.24
N LEU A 395 10.99 -19.47 -3.56
CA LEU A 395 11.27 -20.66 -2.75
C LEU A 395 12.77 -20.98 -2.67
N ILE A 396 13.47 -20.92 -3.82
CA ILE A 396 14.92 -21.17 -3.88
C ILE A 396 15.68 -20.12 -3.05
N SER A 397 15.34 -18.84 -3.20
CA SER A 397 15.96 -17.75 -2.44
C SER A 397 15.74 -17.92 -0.92
N PHE A 398 14.54 -18.32 -0.51
CA PHE A 398 14.25 -18.62 0.90
C PHE A 398 15.11 -19.77 1.44
N LEU A 399 15.29 -20.84 0.66
CA LEU A 399 16.11 -21.99 1.03
C LEU A 399 17.59 -21.62 1.20
N ILE A 400 18.13 -20.76 0.33
CA ILE A 400 19.52 -20.27 0.43
C ILE A 400 19.72 -19.49 1.73
N ILE A 401 18.79 -18.59 2.06
CA ILE A 401 18.84 -17.80 3.30
C ILE A 401 18.72 -18.72 4.52
N LEU A 402 17.84 -19.72 4.48
CA LEU A 402 17.67 -20.69 5.56
C LEU A 402 18.97 -21.46 5.85
N VAL A 403 19.66 -21.93 4.81
CA VAL A 403 20.96 -22.62 4.97
C VAL A 403 22.00 -21.70 5.60
N ALA A 404 22.05 -20.43 5.20
CA ALA A 404 22.96 -19.45 5.81
C ALA A 404 22.66 -19.22 7.30
N VAL A 405 21.37 -19.08 7.67
CA VAL A 405 20.94 -18.91 9.06
C VAL A 405 21.28 -20.15 9.91
N VAL A 406 21.00 -21.35 9.40
CA VAL A 406 21.36 -22.60 10.09
C VAL A 406 22.87 -22.73 10.28
N GLY A 407 23.67 -22.38 9.27
CA GLY A 407 25.13 -22.35 9.37
C GLY A 407 25.63 -21.39 10.46
N LEU A 408 25.04 -20.19 10.54
CA LEU A 408 25.34 -19.23 11.62
C LEU A 408 24.95 -19.76 13.00
N LEU A 409 23.80 -20.42 13.13
CA LEU A 409 23.36 -21.01 14.38
C LEU A 409 24.26 -22.16 14.85
N ILE A 410 24.70 -23.02 13.91
CA ILE A 410 25.66 -24.09 14.22
C ILE A 410 26.99 -23.48 14.67
N ASN A 411 27.50 -22.46 13.98
CA ASN A 411 28.74 -21.78 14.37
C ASN A 411 28.63 -21.15 15.77
N TYR A 412 27.50 -20.49 16.04
CA TYR A 412 27.19 -19.92 17.34
C TYR A 412 27.16 -20.99 18.45
N TYR A 413 26.51 -22.13 18.19
CA TYR A 413 26.45 -23.26 19.12
C TYR A 413 27.84 -23.86 19.40
N LEU A 414 28.67 -24.06 18.37
CA LEU A 414 30.04 -24.54 18.54
C LEU A 414 30.90 -23.59 19.37
N ARG A 415 30.76 -22.27 19.18
CA ARG A 415 31.46 -21.27 20.00
C ARG A 415 31.04 -21.33 21.46
N LEU A 416 29.74 -21.46 21.73
CA LEU A 416 29.22 -21.62 23.10
C LEU A 416 29.82 -22.84 23.79
N GLN A 417 29.88 -23.98 23.10
CA GLN A 417 30.44 -25.21 23.65
C GLN A 417 31.94 -25.07 23.95
N ALA A 418 32.72 -24.50 23.02
CA ALA A 418 34.14 -24.24 23.22
C ALA A 418 34.39 -23.30 24.42
N GLN A 419 33.57 -22.27 24.58
CA GLN A 419 33.68 -21.33 25.69
C GLN A 419 33.33 -21.98 27.04
N SER A 420 32.34 -22.88 27.05
CA SER A 420 32.05 -23.67 28.25
C SER A 420 33.21 -24.59 28.66
N GLU A 421 33.90 -25.21 27.71
CA GLU A 421 35.06 -26.06 28.02
C GLU A 421 36.25 -25.24 28.51
N LEU A 422 36.52 -24.09 27.91
CA LEU A 422 37.56 -23.17 28.37
C LEU A 422 37.31 -22.73 29.81
N ASN A 423 36.07 -22.36 30.14
CA ASN A 423 35.71 -21.98 31.51
C ASN A 423 35.88 -23.13 32.52
N LYS A 424 35.66 -24.39 32.12
CA LYS A 424 35.92 -25.56 32.98
C LYS A 424 37.42 -25.74 33.23
N LYS A 425 38.24 -25.70 32.18
CA LYS A 425 39.70 -25.78 32.30
C LYS A 425 40.28 -24.64 33.13
N GLU A 426 39.75 -23.43 32.97
CA GLU A 426 40.14 -22.27 33.76
C GLU A 426 39.84 -22.48 35.26
N LYS A 427 38.66 -23.02 35.58
CA LYS A 427 38.33 -23.40 36.97
C LYS A 427 39.26 -24.47 37.52
N GLU A 428 39.57 -25.52 36.76
CA GLU A 428 40.52 -26.57 37.17
C GLU A 428 41.92 -25.99 37.42
N ILE A 429 42.43 -25.14 36.53
CA ILE A 429 43.72 -24.46 36.69
C ILE A 429 43.72 -23.58 37.94
N ASN A 430 42.65 -22.83 38.18
CA ASN A 430 42.54 -21.98 39.37
C ASN A 430 42.47 -22.81 40.66
N GLN A 431 41.76 -23.94 40.67
CA GLN A 431 41.76 -24.86 41.81
C GLN A 431 43.15 -25.46 42.08
N GLN A 432 43.88 -25.82 41.03
CA GLN A 432 45.26 -26.29 41.16
C GLN A 432 46.16 -25.20 41.74
N LYS A 433 46.07 -23.96 41.24
CA LYS A 433 46.82 -22.82 41.80
C LYS A 433 46.53 -22.59 43.27
N VAL A 434 45.24 -22.58 43.65
CA VAL A 434 44.82 -22.44 45.04
C VAL A 434 45.39 -23.57 45.90
N THR A 435 45.33 -24.81 45.44
CA THR A 435 45.88 -25.97 46.15
C THR A 435 47.41 -25.87 46.33
N THR A 436 48.12 -25.43 45.29
CA THR A 436 49.57 -25.21 45.35
C THR A 436 49.92 -24.11 46.35
N LEU A 437 49.19 -22.99 46.33
CA LEU A 437 49.37 -21.90 47.31
C LEU A 437 49.11 -22.36 48.75
N TYR A 438 48.07 -23.19 48.98
CA TYR A 438 47.81 -23.78 50.30
C TYR A 438 48.98 -24.66 50.76
N LYS A 439 49.52 -25.51 49.89
CA LYS A 439 50.67 -26.36 50.21
C LYS A 439 51.94 -25.53 50.49
N GLU A 440 52.18 -24.47 49.72
CA GLU A 440 53.30 -23.56 49.97
C GLU A 440 53.18 -22.89 51.34
N LYS A 441 51.98 -22.41 51.69
CA LYS A 441 51.71 -21.82 53.01
C LYS A 441 51.83 -22.83 54.15
N GLU A 442 51.36 -24.05 53.95
CA GLU A 442 51.49 -25.13 54.93
C GLU A 442 52.98 -25.46 55.19
N LEU A 443 53.78 -25.55 54.13
CA LEU A 443 55.23 -25.77 54.26
C LEU A 443 55.94 -24.59 54.94
N GLU A 444 55.54 -23.35 54.65
CA GLU A 444 56.05 -22.15 55.32
C GLU A 444 55.76 -22.17 56.82
N LEU A 445 54.53 -22.52 57.21
CA LEU A 445 54.12 -22.66 58.61
C LEU A 445 54.87 -23.80 59.32
N ILE A 446 55.05 -24.94 58.67
CA ILE A 446 55.82 -26.06 59.22
C ILE A 446 57.27 -25.64 59.46
N LYS A 447 57.90 -24.94 58.50
CA LYS A 447 59.27 -24.42 58.66
C LYS A 447 59.35 -23.43 59.82
N ALA A 448 58.45 -22.46 59.90
CA ALA A 448 58.42 -21.48 60.98
C ALA A 448 58.19 -22.15 62.36
N ASN A 449 57.37 -23.21 62.42
CA ASN A 449 57.14 -23.97 63.65
C ASN A 449 58.39 -24.75 64.09
N ILE A 450 59.09 -25.38 63.14
CA ILE A 450 60.36 -26.07 63.40
C ILE A 450 61.42 -25.08 63.86
N GLU A 451 61.60 -23.96 63.16
CA GLU A 451 62.55 -22.90 63.52
C GLU A 451 62.25 -22.34 64.91
N GLY A 452 60.98 -22.04 65.22
CA GLY A 452 60.57 -21.59 66.54
C GLY A 452 60.83 -22.62 67.64
N ARG A 453 60.63 -23.91 67.33
CA ARG A 453 60.88 -25.01 68.28
C ARG A 453 62.36 -25.26 68.52
N ASP A 454 63.19 -25.10 67.50
CA ASP A 454 64.64 -25.26 67.62
C ASP A 454 65.28 -24.09 68.39
N ILE A 455 64.83 -22.85 68.13
CA ILE A 455 65.20 -21.67 68.94
C ILE A 455 64.84 -21.88 70.41
N GLU A 456 63.63 -22.38 70.70
CA GLU A 456 63.20 -22.60 72.09
C GLU A 456 63.97 -23.76 72.75
N ARG A 457 64.31 -24.81 72.00
CA ARG A 457 65.18 -25.88 72.48
C ARG A 457 66.59 -25.39 72.81
N GLU A 458 67.16 -24.56 71.95
CA GLU A 458 68.48 -23.96 72.17
C GLU A 458 68.45 -23.03 73.38
N ARG A 459 67.42 -22.19 73.50
CA ARG A 459 67.19 -21.35 74.69
C ARG A 459 67.10 -22.17 75.98
N ILE A 460 66.29 -23.24 75.98
CA ILE A 460 66.15 -24.15 77.14
C ILE A 460 67.49 -24.83 77.44
N ALA A 461 68.22 -25.33 76.43
CA ALA A 461 69.51 -25.99 76.63
C ALA A 461 70.55 -25.04 77.24
N GLN A 462 70.61 -23.80 76.75
CA GLN A 462 71.46 -22.73 77.28
C GLN A 462 71.11 -22.40 78.73
N GLU A 463 69.82 -22.19 79.02
CA GLU A 463 69.34 -21.82 80.36
C GLU A 463 69.56 -22.96 81.37
N LEU A 464 69.38 -24.22 80.96
CA LEU A 464 69.74 -25.39 81.77
C LEU A 464 71.26 -25.48 82.00
N HIS A 465 72.09 -25.21 80.98
CA HIS A 465 73.54 -25.30 81.10
C HIS A 465 74.10 -24.24 82.06
N ASP A 466 73.67 -22.99 81.91
CA ASP A 466 74.21 -21.86 82.65
C ASP A 466 73.72 -21.82 84.10
N SER A 467 72.42 -22.08 84.35
CA SER A 467 71.84 -22.03 85.70
C SER A 467 72.10 -23.33 86.49
N ILE A 468 71.71 -24.48 85.95
CA ILE A 468 71.79 -25.77 86.67
C ILE A 468 73.19 -26.38 86.54
N GLY A 469 73.80 -26.35 85.35
CA GLY A 469 75.12 -26.93 85.11
C GLY A 469 76.21 -26.26 85.94
N GLY A 470 76.21 -24.92 85.99
CA GLY A 470 77.10 -24.14 86.85
C GLY A 470 76.91 -24.45 88.34
N ASN A 471 75.66 -24.46 88.81
CA ASN A 471 75.33 -24.74 90.22
C ASN A 471 75.75 -26.16 90.65
N LEU A 472 75.51 -27.18 89.81
CA LEU A 472 75.93 -28.55 90.10
C LEU A 472 77.45 -28.74 90.12
N ALA A 473 78.19 -28.06 89.24
CA ALA A 473 79.65 -28.09 89.25
C ALA A 473 80.23 -27.44 90.52
N ALA A 474 79.64 -26.32 90.96
CA ALA A 474 80.00 -25.67 92.22
C ALA A 474 79.71 -26.56 93.44
N ILE A 475 78.55 -27.22 93.48
CA ILE A 475 78.18 -28.21 94.51
C ILE A 475 79.20 -29.37 94.52
N LYS A 476 79.59 -29.91 93.35
CA LYS A 476 80.57 -31.00 93.25
C LYS A 476 81.95 -30.61 93.77
N LEU A 477 82.42 -29.40 93.47
CA LEU A 477 83.70 -28.88 93.99
C LEU A 477 83.66 -28.66 95.51
N GLN A 478 82.56 -28.14 96.03
CA GLN A 478 82.38 -27.94 97.47
C GLN A 478 82.36 -29.26 98.25
N LEU A 479 81.80 -30.33 97.67
CA LEU A 479 81.80 -31.68 98.28
C LEU A 479 83.14 -32.42 98.18
N GLY A 480 84.03 -32.03 97.26
CA GLY A 480 85.36 -32.64 97.09
C GLY A 480 86.48 -32.00 97.93
N SER A 481 86.19 -30.96 98.72
CA SER A 481 87.18 -30.22 99.50
C SER A 481 87.51 -30.92 100.85
N PRO A 482 88.77 -30.99 101.31
CA PRO A 482 89.15 -31.69 102.54
C PRO A 482 88.61 -31.06 103.86
N LYS A 483 87.79 -30.00 103.79
CA LYS A 483 87.07 -29.38 104.93
C LYS A 483 85.64 -29.93 105.16
N VAL A 484 85.28 -31.04 104.51
CA VAL A 484 83.95 -31.68 104.58
C VAL A 484 83.53 -32.15 105.98
N SER A 485 84.43 -32.20 106.96
CA SER A 485 84.11 -32.50 108.36
C SER A 485 83.51 -31.34 109.17
N ASN A 486 83.28 -30.16 108.56
CA ASN A 486 82.63 -29.01 109.21
C ASN A 486 81.12 -28.92 108.86
N ILE A 487 80.25 -29.04 109.87
CA ILE A 487 78.77 -29.09 109.75
C ILE A 487 78.18 -27.87 109.03
N ASP A 488 78.76 -26.68 109.19
CA ASP A 488 78.26 -25.46 108.55
C ASP A 488 78.49 -25.44 107.02
N HIS A 489 79.51 -26.17 106.55
CA HIS A 489 79.80 -26.31 105.12
C HIS A 489 78.79 -27.24 104.43
N ILE A 490 78.40 -28.33 105.08
CA ILE A 490 77.38 -29.27 104.58
C ILE A 490 76.02 -28.58 104.47
N LYS A 491 75.66 -27.70 105.44
CA LYS A 491 74.41 -26.92 105.37
C LYS A 491 74.35 -25.99 104.17
N LYS A 492 75.46 -25.30 103.83
CA LYS A 492 75.52 -24.43 102.65
C LYS A 492 75.34 -25.18 101.34
N VAL A 493 76.00 -26.34 101.20
CA VAL A 493 75.83 -27.23 100.04
C VAL A 493 74.39 -27.69 99.89
N ARG A 494 73.72 -28.04 101.01
CA ARG A 494 72.31 -28.48 100.98
C ARG A 494 71.36 -27.38 100.50
N ILE A 495 71.55 -26.14 100.96
CA ILE A 495 70.72 -24.99 100.50
C ILE A 495 70.90 -24.80 98.99
N GLN A 496 72.14 -24.87 98.49
CA GLN A 496 72.43 -24.70 97.07
C GLN A 496 71.80 -25.81 96.20
N ILE A 497 71.67 -27.03 96.72
CA ILE A 497 70.91 -28.13 96.06
C ILE A 497 69.41 -27.82 96.01
N ASP A 498 68.81 -27.37 97.11
CA ASP A 498 67.37 -27.09 97.17
C ASP A 498 66.98 -25.93 96.23
N ASP A 499 67.84 -24.92 96.09
CA ASP A 499 67.63 -23.81 95.16
C ASP A 499 67.75 -24.26 93.69
N THR A 500 68.73 -25.11 93.37
CA THR A 500 68.88 -25.73 92.04
C THR A 500 67.65 -26.58 91.69
N TYR A 501 67.06 -27.29 92.66
CA TYR A 501 65.84 -28.08 92.44
C TYR A 501 64.61 -27.20 92.14
N LYS A 502 64.47 -26.04 92.80
CA LYS A 502 63.39 -25.09 92.51
C LYS A 502 63.51 -24.48 91.11
N GLU A 503 64.72 -24.18 90.66
CA GLU A 503 64.97 -23.68 89.30
C GLU A 503 64.51 -24.68 88.23
N VAL A 504 64.86 -25.97 88.37
CA VAL A 504 64.40 -27.06 87.49
C VAL A 504 62.87 -27.14 87.45
N ARG A 505 62.22 -27.02 88.61
CA ARG A 505 60.76 -27.12 88.74
C ARG A 505 60.04 -25.95 88.06
N ASN A 506 60.58 -24.74 88.16
CA ASN A 506 60.01 -23.56 87.53
C ASN A 506 60.11 -23.62 86.01
N ILE A 507 61.27 -24.05 85.47
CA ILE A 507 61.45 -24.27 84.02
C ILE A 507 60.42 -25.29 83.50
N SER A 508 60.16 -26.37 84.26
CA SER A 508 59.18 -27.40 83.88
C SER A 508 57.74 -26.88 83.83
N HIS A 509 57.35 -25.97 84.74
CA HIS A 509 56.00 -25.41 84.78
C HIS A 509 55.73 -24.40 83.66
N SER A 510 56.75 -23.71 83.16
CA SER A 510 56.64 -22.78 82.03
C SER A 510 56.39 -23.47 80.67
N LEU A 511 56.55 -24.80 80.60
CA LEU A 511 56.50 -25.59 79.36
C LEU A 511 55.11 -26.21 79.06
N ILE A 512 54.05 -25.88 79.83
CA ILE A 512 52.70 -26.47 79.67
C ILE A 512 51.65 -25.40 79.30
N PRO A 513 51.10 -25.39 78.07
CA PRO A 513 50.04 -24.45 77.65
C PRO A 513 48.61 -24.86 78.10
N LYS A 514 47.75 -23.90 78.48
CA LYS A 514 46.31 -24.07 78.81
C LYS A 514 45.38 -23.73 77.62
N LYS A 515 44.29 -24.49 77.42
CA LYS A 515 43.26 -24.35 76.34
C LYS A 515 42.17 -23.30 76.67
N LYS A 516 41.51 -22.77 75.62
CA LYS A 516 40.47 -21.70 75.61
C LYS A 516 39.07 -22.26 75.28
N ASP A 517 38.01 -21.54 75.68
CA ASP A 517 36.61 -21.97 75.90
C ASP A 517 35.59 -21.36 74.89
N ASP A 518 34.44 -22.01 74.66
CA ASP A 518 33.42 -21.78 73.58
C ASP A 518 32.16 -20.98 74.05
N SER A 519 32.20 -19.64 74.16
CA SER A 519 31.00 -18.82 74.52
C SER A 519 30.42 -17.99 73.36
N LYS A 520 29.08 -17.83 73.31
CA LYS A 520 28.36 -16.99 72.31
C LYS A 520 28.58 -15.49 72.56
N PHE A 521 28.51 -14.68 71.50
CA PHE A 521 28.98 -13.29 71.49
C PHE A 521 28.10 -12.31 72.27
N CYS A 522 26.78 -12.37 72.09
CA CYS A 522 25.86 -11.50 72.79
C CYS A 522 25.92 -11.73 74.30
N ASP A 523 26.06 -12.99 74.74
CA ASP A 523 26.24 -13.35 76.15
C ASP A 523 27.58 -12.82 76.71
N THR A 524 28.61 -12.75 75.86
CA THR A 524 29.92 -12.18 76.23
C THR A 524 29.83 -10.68 76.46
N ILE A 525 29.10 -9.93 75.62
CA ILE A 525 28.85 -8.49 75.81
C ILE A 525 28.02 -8.24 77.07
N GLU A 526 26.95 -9.01 77.26
CA GLU A 526 26.07 -8.91 78.42
C GLU A 526 26.83 -9.18 79.72
N THR A 527 27.65 -10.25 79.75
CA THR A 527 28.52 -10.56 80.88
C THR A 527 29.56 -9.45 81.13
N TYR A 528 30.13 -8.89 80.06
CA TYR A 528 31.11 -7.82 80.19
C TYR A 528 30.50 -6.54 80.78
N LEU A 529 29.34 -6.08 80.28
CA LEU A 529 28.66 -4.90 80.80
C LEU A 529 28.13 -5.09 82.23
N ASN A 530 27.62 -6.28 82.56
CA ASN A 530 27.21 -6.62 83.93
C ASN A 530 28.40 -6.60 84.89
N ASN A 531 29.57 -7.12 84.48
CA ASN A 531 30.77 -7.06 85.31
C ASN A 531 31.22 -5.62 85.55
N ILE A 532 31.13 -4.75 84.55
CA ILE A 532 31.47 -3.32 84.71
C ILE A 532 30.49 -2.62 85.66
N GLY A 533 29.17 -2.83 85.50
CA GLY A 533 28.16 -2.28 86.41
C GLY A 533 28.30 -2.79 87.85
N ASN A 534 28.77 -4.03 88.05
CA ASN A 534 29.04 -4.58 89.38
C ASN A 534 30.36 -4.09 90.00
N SER A 535 31.35 -3.71 89.18
CA SER A 535 32.69 -3.31 89.64
C SER A 535 32.93 -1.80 89.70
N SER A 536 31.96 -0.99 89.26
CA SER A 536 32.06 0.48 89.21
C SER A 536 30.76 1.15 89.64
N ASP A 537 30.81 2.42 90.05
CA ASP A 537 29.63 3.18 90.49
C ASP A 537 28.77 3.69 89.31
N ILE A 538 28.86 3.06 88.12
CA ILE A 538 28.14 3.44 86.91
C ILE A 538 26.99 2.47 86.66
N THR A 539 25.79 3.00 86.45
CA THR A 539 24.63 2.20 86.03
C THR A 539 24.70 1.94 84.52
N THR A 540 24.58 0.67 84.11
CA THR A 540 24.65 0.26 82.70
C THR A 540 23.30 -0.23 82.18
N SER A 541 22.95 0.15 80.95
CA SER A 541 21.79 -0.35 80.20
C SER A 541 22.26 -1.05 78.91
N LEU A 542 21.69 -2.21 78.60
CA LEU A 542 21.99 -2.96 77.38
C LEU A 542 20.71 -3.38 76.67
N THR A 543 20.59 -2.98 75.41
CA THR A 543 19.52 -3.44 74.52
C THR A 543 20.12 -4.09 73.27
N ILE A 544 19.76 -5.35 72.99
CA ILE A 544 20.22 -6.08 71.81
C ILE A 544 19.03 -6.64 71.05
N TYR A 545 18.85 -6.28 69.78
CA TYR A 545 17.73 -6.79 68.97
C TYR A 545 18.01 -6.90 67.46
N PRO A 546 17.70 -8.05 66.81
CA PRO A 546 17.41 -9.37 67.38
C PRO A 546 18.69 -10.14 67.76
N LYS A 547 18.79 -10.64 69.01
CA LYS A 547 19.98 -11.31 69.59
C LYS A 547 20.52 -12.47 68.73
N GLN A 548 19.63 -13.31 68.18
CA GLN A 548 20.00 -14.47 67.36
C GLN A 548 20.76 -14.09 66.08
N LYS A 549 20.29 -13.08 65.34
CA LYS A 549 20.97 -12.64 64.11
C LYS A 549 22.32 -11.97 64.40
N ILE A 550 22.48 -11.38 65.58
CA ILE A 550 23.74 -10.74 65.98
C ILE A 550 24.79 -11.80 66.36
N ASP A 551 24.39 -12.90 67.00
CA ASP A 551 25.30 -14.02 67.27
C ASP A 551 25.79 -14.73 65.99
N GLU A 552 25.00 -14.68 64.91
CA GLU A 552 25.31 -15.24 63.59
C GLU A 552 26.23 -14.34 62.73
N LEU A 553 26.56 -13.13 63.19
CA LEU A 553 27.50 -12.27 62.47
C LEU A 553 28.87 -12.95 62.32
N PRO A 554 29.64 -12.65 61.25
CA PRO A 554 30.99 -13.19 61.07
C PRO A 554 31.88 -12.95 62.30
N GLU A 555 32.69 -13.94 62.68
CA GLU A 555 33.57 -13.84 63.87
C GLU A 555 34.51 -12.63 63.83
N GLU A 556 34.95 -12.23 62.63
CA GLU A 556 35.75 -11.03 62.44
C GLU A 556 35.00 -9.76 62.85
N VAL A 557 33.72 -9.63 62.44
CA VAL A 557 32.85 -8.51 62.84
C VAL A 557 32.61 -8.55 64.34
N LYS A 558 32.30 -9.72 64.91
CA LYS A 558 32.06 -9.87 66.36
C LYS A 558 33.28 -9.49 67.20
N SER A 559 34.47 -9.96 66.81
CA SER A 559 35.74 -9.67 67.49
C SER A 559 36.10 -8.18 67.46
N GLU A 560 35.92 -7.52 66.31
CA GLU A 560 36.21 -6.09 66.19
C GLU A 560 35.16 -5.21 66.89
N VAL A 561 33.87 -5.55 66.78
CA VAL A 561 32.79 -4.90 67.53
C VAL A 561 33.01 -5.03 69.04
N PHE A 562 33.39 -6.20 69.54
CA PHE A 562 33.70 -6.39 70.96
C PHE A 562 34.77 -5.41 71.45
N LYS A 563 35.87 -5.30 70.69
CA LYS A 563 36.99 -4.41 71.04
C LYS A 563 36.61 -2.94 70.96
N ILE A 564 35.76 -2.56 70.00
CA ILE A 564 35.22 -1.19 69.92
C ILE A 564 34.41 -0.89 71.19
N ILE A 565 33.48 -1.78 71.57
CA ILE A 565 32.67 -1.62 72.79
C ILE A 565 33.57 -1.53 74.04
N GLN A 566 34.60 -2.38 74.15
CA GLN A 566 35.56 -2.31 75.26
C GLN A 566 36.28 -0.96 75.33
N GLU A 567 36.70 -0.40 74.20
CA GLU A 567 37.37 0.89 74.14
C GLU A 567 36.42 2.03 74.54
N LEU A 568 35.16 2.00 74.07
CA LEU A 568 34.14 3.00 74.44
C LEU A 568 33.82 2.98 75.95
N ILE A 569 33.65 1.78 76.51
CA ILE A 569 33.45 1.60 77.95
C ILE A 569 34.67 2.08 78.74
N THR A 570 35.88 1.74 78.27
CA THR A 570 37.14 2.17 78.93
C THR A 570 37.29 3.69 78.90
N ASN A 571 36.95 4.34 77.79
CA ASN A 571 36.97 5.79 77.67
C ASN A 571 35.97 6.44 78.64
N THR A 572 34.79 5.85 78.79
CA THR A 572 33.77 6.32 79.74
C THR A 572 34.29 6.24 81.18
N LEU A 573 34.83 5.08 81.57
CA LEU A 573 35.35 4.83 82.92
C LEU A 573 36.55 5.73 83.28
N LYS A 574 37.44 6.01 82.32
CA LYS A 574 38.67 6.78 82.57
C LYS A 574 38.49 8.29 82.45
N HIS A 575 37.56 8.75 81.60
CA HIS A 575 37.54 10.15 81.17
C HIS A 575 36.19 10.85 81.34
N ALA A 576 35.07 10.12 81.35
CA ALA A 576 33.75 10.76 81.30
C ALA A 576 33.20 11.16 82.69
N ASN A 577 33.62 10.49 83.77
CA ASN A 577 33.02 10.62 85.10
C ASN A 577 31.48 10.51 85.04
N ALA A 578 30.99 9.61 84.18
CA ALA A 578 29.57 9.35 83.95
C ALA A 578 28.98 8.55 85.12
N SER A 579 27.70 8.77 85.41
CA SER A 579 26.93 7.95 86.37
C SER A 579 26.04 6.92 85.67
N PHE A 580 25.80 7.11 84.37
CA PHE A 580 24.97 6.24 83.55
C PHE A 580 25.57 6.09 82.16
N MET A 581 25.46 4.88 81.62
CA MET A 581 25.79 4.60 80.23
C MET A 581 24.85 3.55 79.63
N GLU A 582 24.57 3.69 78.34
CA GLU A 582 23.67 2.82 77.59
C GLU A 582 24.32 2.34 76.30
N LEU A 583 24.19 1.03 76.04
CA LEU A 583 24.59 0.41 74.79
C LEU A 583 23.37 -0.24 74.13
N SER A 584 23.07 0.19 72.92
CA SER A 584 22.06 -0.40 72.06
C SER A 584 22.70 -0.97 70.80
N ILE A 585 22.47 -2.26 70.55
CA ILE A 585 22.93 -2.94 69.33
C ILE A 585 21.69 -3.46 68.59
N SER A 586 21.47 -2.94 67.39
CA SER A 586 20.33 -3.34 66.57
C SER A 586 20.74 -3.71 65.16
N LEU A 587 20.18 -4.79 64.62
CA LEU A 587 20.34 -5.15 63.23
C LEU A 587 19.03 -4.90 62.48
N SER A 588 19.06 -4.00 61.51
CA SER A 588 17.89 -3.65 60.69
C SER A 588 17.59 -4.72 59.63
N ASP A 589 16.36 -4.72 59.09
CA ASP A 589 15.96 -5.63 58.00
C ASP A 589 16.77 -5.43 56.70
N LEU A 590 17.40 -4.27 56.53
CA LEU A 590 18.31 -3.97 55.42
C LEU A 590 19.75 -4.46 55.65
N GLN A 591 19.97 -5.30 56.67
CA GLN A 591 21.29 -5.81 57.08
C GLN A 591 22.26 -4.67 57.46
N ILE A 592 21.77 -3.60 58.06
CA ILE A 592 22.65 -2.55 58.62
C ILE A 592 22.71 -2.77 60.13
N LEU A 593 23.92 -3.05 60.64
CA LEU A 593 24.19 -3.17 62.06
C LEU A 593 24.43 -1.76 62.61
N ASN A 594 23.57 -1.36 63.55
CA ASN A 594 23.67 -0.09 64.23
C ASN A 594 24.04 -0.30 65.70
N ILE A 595 25.09 0.39 66.15
CA ILE A 595 25.54 0.41 67.55
C ILE A 595 25.45 1.84 68.04
N LEU A 596 24.56 2.07 68.99
CA LEU A 596 24.39 3.35 69.67
C LEU A 596 24.93 3.22 71.09
N PHE A 597 25.89 4.07 71.43
CA PHE A 597 26.50 4.15 72.75
C PHE A 597 26.30 5.56 73.31
N GLU A 598 25.78 5.67 74.52
CA GLU A 598 25.53 6.95 75.19
C GLU A 598 26.06 6.94 76.62
N ASP A 599 26.75 8.01 77.03
CA ASP A 599 27.14 8.27 78.42
C ASP A 599 26.71 9.67 78.85
N ASN A 600 26.38 9.84 80.13
CA ASN A 600 25.96 11.12 80.71
C ASN A 600 27.10 11.91 81.38
N GLY A 601 28.35 11.68 80.97
CA GLY A 601 29.54 12.26 81.59
C GLY A 601 29.79 13.73 81.23
N ILE A 602 31.01 14.18 81.50
CA ILE A 602 31.43 15.57 81.30
C ILE A 602 31.43 16.03 79.83
N GLY A 603 31.42 15.10 78.87
CA GLY A 603 31.49 15.37 77.43
C GLY A 603 32.74 16.17 77.00
N PHE A 604 32.91 16.34 75.69
CA PHE A 604 34.03 17.07 75.10
C PHE A 604 33.62 17.79 73.82
N ASN A 605 34.51 18.62 73.26
CA ASN A 605 34.28 19.25 71.95
C ASN A 605 35.04 18.44 70.87
N PRO A 606 34.34 17.72 69.96
CA PRO A 606 34.98 16.88 68.96
C PRO A 606 35.96 17.62 68.04
N SER A 607 35.74 18.92 67.82
CA SER A 607 36.55 19.77 66.93
C SER A 607 37.91 20.18 67.51
N GLU A 608 38.06 20.14 68.84
CA GLU A 608 39.25 20.66 69.55
C GLU A 608 40.19 19.54 70.02
N GLN A 609 39.78 18.27 69.86
CA GLN A 609 40.50 17.12 70.40
C GLN A 609 41.44 16.53 69.34
N LYS A 610 42.75 16.47 69.65
CA LYS A 610 43.72 15.76 68.81
C LYS A 610 43.37 14.27 68.78
N GLU A 611 43.45 13.63 67.61
CA GLU A 611 43.19 12.19 67.43
C GLU A 611 44.05 11.37 68.41
N GLY A 612 43.46 10.94 69.53
CA GLY A 612 44.10 10.10 70.52
C GLY A 612 44.13 8.63 70.07
N LEU A 613 45.03 7.83 70.66
CA LEU A 613 45.20 6.42 70.32
C LEU A 613 43.87 5.63 70.31
N GLY A 614 42.94 5.93 71.22
CA GLY A 614 41.62 5.29 71.27
C GLY A 614 40.74 5.62 70.06
N TYR A 615 40.73 6.87 69.59
CA TYR A 615 39.98 7.27 68.38
C TYR A 615 40.59 6.64 67.13
N THR A 616 41.92 6.66 67.00
CA THR A 616 42.62 6.02 65.88
C THR A 616 42.37 4.51 65.86
N ASN A 617 42.34 3.86 67.02
CA ASN A 617 42.03 2.44 67.14
C ASN A 617 40.59 2.14 66.72
N ILE A 618 39.59 2.88 67.22
CA ILE A 618 38.19 2.67 66.83
C ILE A 618 38.02 2.88 65.32
N LYS A 619 38.61 3.95 64.76
CA LYS A 619 38.54 4.22 63.32
C LYS A 619 39.21 3.12 62.49
N SER A 620 40.41 2.69 62.86
CA SER A 620 41.11 1.59 62.17
C SER A 620 40.35 0.27 62.22
N ARG A 621 39.62 -0.01 63.31
CA ARG A 621 38.76 -1.20 63.42
C ARG A 621 37.52 -1.07 62.56
N LEU A 622 36.88 0.10 62.55
CA LEU A 622 35.73 0.37 61.69
C LEU A 622 36.10 0.30 60.21
N ASP A 623 37.28 0.79 59.81
CA ASP A 623 37.76 0.68 58.43
C ASP A 623 37.85 -0.77 57.94
N LYS A 624 38.21 -1.72 58.83
CA LYS A 624 38.29 -3.16 58.49
C LYS A 624 36.93 -3.80 58.27
N ILE A 625 35.92 -3.34 58.99
CA ILE A 625 34.54 -3.86 58.91
C ILE A 625 33.62 -2.92 58.13
N HIS A 626 34.18 -1.95 57.39
CA HIS A 626 33.46 -0.96 56.59
C HIS A 626 32.39 -0.16 57.35
N GLY A 627 32.66 0.13 58.63
CA GLY A 627 31.77 0.91 59.49
C GLY A 627 32.00 2.42 59.42
N GLN A 628 30.94 3.18 59.69
CA GLN A 628 30.96 4.64 59.81
C GLN A 628 30.75 5.05 61.26
N LEU A 629 31.42 6.13 61.68
CA LEU A 629 31.38 6.65 63.05
C LEU A 629 30.86 8.08 63.06
N LEU A 630 29.85 8.32 63.89
CA LEU A 630 29.35 9.65 64.22
C LEU A 630 29.46 9.86 65.73
N ILE A 631 30.10 10.94 66.14
CA ILE A 631 30.25 11.34 67.55
C ILE A 631 29.55 12.69 67.73
N ASP A 632 28.54 12.74 68.60
CA ASP A 632 27.94 13.97 69.12
C ASP A 632 28.31 14.11 70.60
N SER A 633 29.14 15.10 70.92
CA SER A 633 29.49 15.42 72.30
C SER A 633 29.65 16.92 72.46
N ARG A 634 29.31 17.41 73.66
CA ARG A 634 29.58 18.78 74.12
C ARG A 634 29.93 18.75 75.59
N LYS A 635 30.83 19.65 76.01
CA LYS A 635 31.14 19.83 77.44
C LYS A 635 29.85 20.06 78.24
N GLY A 636 29.62 19.23 79.24
CA GLY A 636 28.45 19.20 80.13
C GLY A 636 27.25 18.36 79.67
N ARG A 637 27.29 17.73 78.48
CA ARG A 637 26.14 16.97 77.91
C ARG A 637 26.36 15.45 77.88
N GLY A 638 27.59 14.97 78.06
CA GLY A 638 27.95 13.57 77.82
C GLY A 638 28.38 13.30 76.38
N THR A 639 28.39 12.03 75.98
CA THR A 639 28.82 11.59 74.65
C THR A 639 27.79 10.64 74.07
N ILE A 640 27.41 10.87 72.81
CA ILE A 640 26.63 9.94 72.00
C ILE A 640 27.48 9.51 70.82
N ILE A 641 27.59 8.21 70.63
CA ILE A 641 28.36 7.59 69.56
C ILE A 641 27.43 6.67 68.78
N ASN A 642 27.26 6.96 67.50
CA ASN A 642 26.49 6.13 66.57
C ASN A 642 27.45 5.49 65.57
N ILE A 643 27.38 4.17 65.46
CA ILE A 643 28.20 3.38 64.56
C ILE A 643 27.29 2.57 63.65
N GLU A 644 27.41 2.79 62.35
CA GLU A 644 26.66 2.05 61.33
C GLU A 644 27.62 1.20 60.49
N ILE A 645 27.34 -0.08 60.39
CA ILE A 645 28.11 -1.04 59.61
C ILE A 645 27.17 -1.63 58.56
N ASP A 646 27.43 -1.35 57.27
CA ASP A 646 26.63 -1.90 56.16
C ASP A 646 27.04 -3.38 56.00
N ASN A 647 26.25 -4.31 56.56
CA ASN A 647 26.46 -5.74 56.42
C ASN A 647 25.93 -6.23 55.06
N LYS A 648 26.27 -5.51 53.98
CA LYS A 648 26.10 -5.92 52.58
C LYS A 648 27.30 -6.72 52.12
N TYR A 649 27.56 -7.81 52.82
CA TYR A 649 28.45 -8.85 52.34
C TYR A 649 27.78 -10.21 52.59
N GLU A 650 27.30 -10.75 51.48
CA GLU A 650 26.88 -12.14 51.22
C GLU A 650 25.77 -12.75 52.11
N VAL A 651 24.53 -12.63 51.62
CA VAL A 651 23.70 -13.81 51.34
C VAL A 651 23.15 -13.73 49.93
#